data_AF-A0AAD9B1T0-F1
#
_entry.id   AF-A0AAD9B1T0-F1
#
_cell.length_a   1.000
_cell.length_b   1.000
_cell.length_c   1.000
_cell.angle_alpha   90.00
_cell.angle_beta   90.00
_cell.angle_gamma   90.00
#
_symmetry.space_group_name_H-M   'P 1'
#
loop_
_entity.id
_entity.type
_entity.pdbx_description
1 polymer ?
#
loop_
_entity_poly.entity_id
_entity_poly.type
_entity_poly.pdbx_seq_one_letter_code
_entity_poly.pdbx_strand_id
1 'polypeptide(L)'
;MRGAGLILAAAASARAACDWKNVHTGGGGGFVPSIQFHPTEKGVAFARTDIGGLYRLNDDESWTPVTDANGFAHDGNWNRWGIDALALDPSDANKVYIAAGMYTNDWDPNNGTIARSSDKGETWEVTTLPFKVGGNMPGRGMGERLAVDPKNSQILYFGARSGKGLWKSTDGGATFAKVSSFEAVGTYRPGAETDAYNGDRQGLTFVTFDETSEAVNGATSRIFVGTADNTTASVYVSTDAGATWGPVADQPAKFFPHKAKLSVAEKVIYFTYSDGSGPYDGTQGAVYRYDLTSGKWTDITPTSGTDLFYGFGGIAVDAQKPGTIVVATLNSWYPDAQLFRSTDSGATWKKIWNWGADGKVAPQYTIGAKNAPWIKTNFLDVDTKKLGWMIESLEIDPHDSDRWMYGTGVTIYGGHDLTNWDKNQTVTIESLASGIEEMAVSSLASAPGGSELLFATLDNNGFTYDSVADLSKAPQTAWTNPWWSSSVSVDFAGNDVTKVVRIGKATGTPQLALSSDGGATWAVNNATGTTAADGTVAYSADGDVILWSTLNEGVLASRNQGKLENVTLPASSVIASDKKAAGVFYAGSKSTFYVSTDGAATFTKAPLGNVTEIRQIAAHPTQAGEIWVSTDAGIFHSTDSGKTFSVLSSSPSNAHAVSVGKGDGTAWNLYVFGNGSEGKKLYGSADGGATWVDIQGSYSFGAIDGAALVGSANEANVVYVGTNGRGVMHSSCPISNSTAAPAASPARRQLRSRPMRFGRAIHNKHMH
;
A
#
# COMPACT_ATOMS: atom_id res chain seq x y z
N MET A 1 -56.72 26.84 -27.80
CA MET A 1 -56.04 25.76 -28.56
C MET A 1 -54.54 25.86 -28.32
N ARG A 2 -53.94 24.74 -27.87
CA ARG A 2 -52.53 24.27 -27.99
C ARG A 2 -51.40 25.31 -27.97
N GLY A 3 -50.35 25.20 -27.16
CA GLY A 3 -49.91 24.17 -26.22
C GLY A 3 -48.55 24.59 -25.65
N ALA A 4 -48.35 24.44 -24.34
CA ALA A 4 -47.05 24.63 -23.70
C ALA A 4 -46.47 23.24 -23.42
N GLY A 5 -45.39 22.90 -24.11
CA GLY A 5 -44.60 21.70 -23.82
C GLY A 5 -43.86 21.90 -22.50
N LEU A 6 -44.21 21.11 -21.48
CA LEU A 6 -43.34 20.91 -20.33
C LEU A 6 -42.15 20.04 -20.76
N ILE A 7 -40.97 20.65 -20.78
CA ILE A 7 -39.71 19.91 -20.74
C ILE A 7 -39.58 19.38 -19.32
N LEU A 8 -39.83 18.08 -19.12
CA LEU A 8 -39.39 17.38 -17.91
C LEU A 8 -37.87 17.30 -17.97
N ALA A 9 -37.18 18.18 -17.25
CA ALA A 9 -35.81 17.93 -16.84
C ALA A 9 -35.85 16.77 -15.84
N ALA A 10 -35.40 15.58 -16.26
CA ALA A 10 -35.13 14.49 -15.35
C ALA A 10 -33.98 14.91 -14.43
N ALA A 11 -34.31 15.31 -13.20
CA ALA A 11 -33.33 15.45 -12.14
C ALA A 11 -32.85 14.05 -11.76
N ALA A 12 -31.76 13.60 -12.36
CA ALA A 12 -31.01 12.48 -11.85
C ALA A 12 -30.37 12.93 -10.53
N SER A 13 -30.96 12.53 -9.42
CA SER A 13 -30.34 12.68 -8.10
C SER A 13 -29.05 11.86 -8.10
N ALA A 14 -27.88 12.51 -8.09
CA ALA A 14 -26.63 11.86 -7.79
C ALA A 14 -26.76 11.19 -6.41
N ARG A 15 -26.84 9.86 -6.38
CA ARG A 15 -26.78 9.10 -5.13
C ARG A 15 -25.34 9.11 -4.65
N ALA A 16 -25.13 9.44 -3.38
CA ALA A 16 -23.84 9.22 -2.75
C ALA A 16 -23.58 7.71 -2.69
N ALA A 17 -22.41 7.28 -3.15
CA ALA A 17 -21.94 5.92 -2.97
C ALA A 17 -21.72 5.60 -1.50
N CYS A 18 -21.36 4.36 -1.20
CA CYS A 18 -21.15 3.93 0.17
C CYS A 18 -19.88 4.56 0.77
N ASP A 19 -19.89 4.76 2.09
CA ASP A 19 -18.71 5.23 2.82
C ASP A 19 -17.77 4.05 3.08
N TRP A 20 -16.53 4.14 2.61
CA TRP A 20 -15.53 3.09 2.73
C TRP A 20 -14.53 3.41 3.83
N LYS A 21 -14.11 2.36 4.55
CA LYS A 21 -13.10 2.42 5.62
C LYS A 21 -12.19 1.21 5.53
N ASN A 22 -11.01 1.29 6.11
CA ASN A 22 -10.17 0.10 6.26
C ASN A 22 -10.59 -0.76 7.44
N VAL A 23 -10.45 -2.07 7.26
CA VAL A 23 -10.29 -3.01 8.37
C VAL A 23 -8.96 -2.70 9.04
N HIS A 24 -8.97 -2.54 10.35
CA HIS A 24 -7.85 -2.04 11.12
C HIS A 24 -6.93 -3.19 11.54
N THR A 25 -5.73 -3.25 10.96
CA THR A 25 -4.67 -4.16 11.40
C THR A 25 -3.77 -3.53 12.45
N GLY A 26 -3.89 -2.22 12.67
CA GLY A 26 -3.10 -1.48 13.67
C GLY A 26 -1.95 -0.66 13.11
N GLY A 27 -1.59 -0.87 11.84
CA GLY A 27 -0.59 -0.07 11.13
C GLY A 27 0.42 -0.89 10.32
N GLY A 28 0.80 -0.38 9.15
CA GLY A 28 1.90 -0.89 8.33
C GLY A 28 1.47 -2.00 7.37
N GLY A 29 2.15 -3.14 7.44
CA GLY A 29 2.01 -4.29 6.56
C GLY A 29 2.74 -4.18 5.22
N GLY A 30 3.48 -3.10 4.97
CA GLY A 30 4.17 -2.84 3.71
C GLY A 30 5.35 -1.90 3.88
N PHE A 31 5.94 -1.46 2.76
CA PHE A 31 7.17 -0.68 2.75
C PHE A 31 6.91 0.82 2.68
N VAL A 32 7.41 1.56 3.67
CA VAL A 32 7.39 3.02 3.70
C VAL A 32 8.77 3.59 3.31
N PRO A 33 9.05 3.86 2.01
CA PRO A 33 10.34 4.36 1.53
C PRO A 33 10.67 5.81 1.92
N SER A 34 9.67 6.64 2.28
CA SER A 34 9.91 8.01 2.74
C SER A 34 8.81 8.55 3.65
N ILE A 35 9.27 9.26 4.67
CA ILE A 35 8.52 10.12 5.57
C ILE A 35 9.12 11.53 5.41
N GLN A 36 8.29 12.57 5.45
CA GLN A 36 8.74 13.96 5.49
C GLN A 36 7.90 14.77 6.47
N PHE A 37 8.58 15.39 7.44
CA PHE A 37 8.01 16.46 8.25
C PHE A 37 8.08 17.78 7.50
N HIS A 38 7.07 18.63 7.68
CA HIS A 38 7.10 19.97 7.12
C HIS A 38 8.19 20.82 7.82
N PRO A 39 9.10 21.46 7.07
CA PRO A 39 10.27 22.11 7.67
C PRO A 39 9.91 23.32 8.54
N THR A 40 8.75 23.95 8.30
CA THR A 40 8.36 25.20 8.96
C THR A 40 7.02 25.14 9.73
N GLU A 41 6.25 24.05 9.59
CA GLU A 41 4.93 23.91 10.22
C GLU A 41 4.91 22.66 11.10
N LYS A 42 4.72 22.84 12.40
CA LYS A 42 4.70 21.73 13.35
C LYS A 42 3.50 20.83 13.11
N GLY A 43 3.69 19.51 13.26
CA GLY A 43 2.60 18.52 13.20
C GLY A 43 2.16 18.13 11.80
N VAL A 44 2.69 18.77 10.75
CA VAL A 44 2.43 18.36 9.36
C VAL A 44 3.53 17.39 8.93
N ALA A 45 3.14 16.17 8.59
CA ALA A 45 4.03 15.19 7.97
C ALA A 45 3.27 14.30 6.98
N PHE A 46 4.01 13.73 6.04
CA PHE A 46 3.49 12.79 5.06
C PHE A 46 4.40 11.57 4.95
N ALA A 47 3.79 10.41 4.66
CA ALA A 47 4.49 9.16 4.39
C ALA A 47 4.04 8.63 3.03
N ARG A 48 4.99 8.39 2.11
CA ARG A 48 4.73 7.79 0.81
C ARG A 48 5.03 6.30 0.84
N THR A 49 4.25 5.53 0.10
CA THR A 49 4.40 4.09 0.01
C THR A 49 4.61 3.63 -1.44
N ASP A 50 5.09 2.40 -1.63
CA ASP A 50 5.46 1.90 -2.96
C ASP A 50 4.26 1.39 -3.76
N ILE A 51 3.21 0.89 -3.09
CA ILE A 51 1.98 0.39 -3.72
C ILE A 51 0.68 0.95 -3.12
N GLY A 52 0.75 1.69 -2.02
CA GLY A 52 -0.40 2.07 -1.18
C GLY A 52 -0.68 3.56 -1.06
N GLY A 53 -0.11 4.39 -1.93
CA GLY A 53 -0.42 5.81 -2.00
C GLY A 53 0.33 6.68 -0.97
N LEU A 54 -0.33 7.76 -0.54
CA LEU A 54 0.22 8.76 0.36
C LEU A 54 -0.64 8.89 1.62
N TYR A 55 0.01 9.04 2.76
CA TYR A 55 -0.63 9.27 4.05
C TYR A 55 -0.22 10.62 4.64
N ARG A 56 -1.15 11.28 5.32
CA ARG A 56 -0.91 12.47 6.13
C ARG A 56 -1.00 12.11 7.61
N LEU A 57 -0.05 12.63 8.39
CA LEU A 57 -0.05 12.52 9.85
C LEU A 57 -1.16 13.37 10.47
N ASN A 58 -1.86 12.81 11.45
CA ASN A 58 -2.90 13.47 12.24
C ASN A 58 -2.35 13.94 13.60
N ASP A 59 -3.11 14.81 14.28
CA ASP A 59 -2.75 15.34 15.60
C ASP A 59 -2.64 14.24 16.70
N ASP A 60 -3.36 13.14 16.54
CA ASP A 60 -3.31 11.97 17.43
C ASP A 60 -2.21 10.96 17.04
N GLU A 61 -1.34 11.33 16.10
CA GLU A 61 -0.26 10.53 15.54
C GLU A 61 -0.71 9.27 14.77
N SER A 62 -1.99 9.17 14.42
CA SER A 62 -2.44 8.26 13.37
C SER A 62 -2.21 8.84 11.98
N TRP A 63 -2.41 8.03 10.95
CA TRP A 63 -2.22 8.38 9.55
C TRP A 63 -3.53 8.28 8.76
N THR A 64 -3.81 9.30 7.96
CA THR A 64 -4.97 9.33 7.05
C THR A 64 -4.50 9.12 5.60
N PRO A 65 -5.04 8.14 4.86
CA PRO A 65 -4.78 8.03 3.42
C PRO A 65 -5.37 9.23 2.68
N VAL A 66 -4.58 9.89 1.85
CA VAL A 66 -4.99 11.09 1.09
C VAL A 66 -5.06 10.84 -0.42
N THR A 67 -4.98 9.58 -0.84
CA THR A 67 -5.01 9.14 -2.25
C THR A 67 -6.12 8.13 -2.55
N ASP A 68 -7.08 7.98 -1.62
CA ASP A 68 -8.16 7.00 -1.75
C ASP A 68 -9.46 7.62 -2.29
N ALA A 69 -9.70 8.90 -2.02
CA ALA A 69 -10.95 9.57 -2.37
C ALA A 69 -10.87 10.26 -3.75
N ASN A 70 -12.01 10.83 -4.16
CA ASN A 70 -12.12 11.75 -5.29
C ASN A 70 -11.60 11.19 -6.63
N GLY A 71 -11.62 9.87 -6.81
CA GLY A 71 -11.23 9.19 -8.05
C GLY A 71 -9.73 9.23 -8.36
N PHE A 72 -8.88 9.44 -7.35
CA PHE A 72 -7.44 9.60 -7.53
C PHE A 72 -6.78 8.39 -8.22
N ALA A 73 -7.06 7.16 -7.74
CA ALA A 73 -6.50 5.90 -8.24
C ALA A 73 -7.60 4.82 -8.48
N HIS A 74 -8.37 4.98 -9.56
CA HIS A 74 -9.36 3.99 -10.02
C HIS A 74 -8.77 3.05 -11.07
N ASP A 75 -9.58 2.14 -11.63
CA ASP A 75 -9.11 1.10 -12.57
C ASP A 75 -8.26 1.63 -13.74
N GLY A 76 -8.60 2.79 -14.31
CA GLY A 76 -7.86 3.34 -15.46
C GLY A 76 -6.49 3.90 -15.12
N ASN A 77 -6.22 4.20 -13.85
CA ASN A 77 -5.04 4.93 -13.38
C ASN A 77 -4.56 4.42 -12.01
N TRP A 78 -4.74 3.12 -11.77
CA TRP A 78 -4.38 2.43 -10.52
C TRP A 78 -2.93 2.63 -10.12
N ASN A 79 -2.06 2.87 -11.11
CA ASN A 79 -0.64 3.09 -10.90
C ASN A 79 -0.33 4.33 -10.04
N ARG A 80 -1.31 5.23 -9.84
CA ARG A 80 -1.16 6.42 -9.00
C ARG A 80 -1.03 6.12 -7.51
N TRP A 81 -1.28 4.90 -7.05
CA TRP A 81 -0.88 4.50 -5.69
C TRP A 81 0.62 4.23 -5.55
N GLY A 82 1.36 4.03 -6.63
CA GLY A 82 2.82 3.97 -6.55
C GLY A 82 3.41 5.37 -6.44
N ILE A 83 3.95 5.74 -5.28
CA ILE A 83 4.49 7.09 -5.03
C ILE A 83 6.03 7.05 -4.98
N ASP A 84 6.66 7.53 -6.07
CA ASP A 84 8.11 7.48 -6.27
C ASP A 84 8.84 8.67 -5.64
N ALA A 85 8.14 9.79 -5.45
CA ALA A 85 8.69 10.99 -4.83
C ALA A 85 7.61 11.85 -4.18
N LEU A 86 7.99 12.55 -3.12
CA LEU A 86 7.18 13.49 -2.35
C LEU A 86 7.95 14.81 -2.17
N ALA A 87 7.25 15.93 -2.26
CA ALA A 87 7.80 17.24 -1.90
C ALA A 87 6.77 18.07 -1.14
N LEU A 88 7.22 18.72 -0.07
CA LEU A 88 6.43 19.69 0.69
C LEU A 88 6.91 21.11 0.34
N ASP A 89 6.00 22.05 0.16
CA ASP A 89 6.36 23.45 -0.08
C ASP A 89 6.78 24.12 1.25
N PRO A 90 8.06 24.45 1.46
CA PRO A 90 8.53 24.98 2.75
C PRO A 90 7.90 26.32 3.14
N SER A 91 7.28 27.03 2.18
CA SER A 91 6.61 28.31 2.41
C SER A 91 5.09 28.21 2.60
N ASP A 92 4.48 27.06 2.29
CA ASP A 92 3.03 26.84 2.39
C ASP A 92 2.72 25.37 2.74
N ALA A 93 2.46 25.12 4.02
CA ALA A 93 2.18 23.79 4.53
C ALA A 93 0.90 23.12 3.99
N ASN A 94 0.09 23.83 3.19
CA ASN A 94 -1.04 23.22 2.50
C ASN A 94 -0.65 22.57 1.17
N LYS A 95 0.51 22.94 0.62
CA LYS A 95 0.97 22.45 -0.67
C LYS A 95 1.86 21.23 -0.55
N VAL A 96 1.42 20.17 -1.20
CA VAL A 96 2.12 18.90 -1.29
C VAL A 96 2.10 18.43 -2.73
N TYR A 97 3.22 17.87 -3.17
CA TYR A 97 3.42 17.37 -4.52
C TYR A 97 3.93 15.94 -4.47
N ILE A 98 3.46 15.10 -5.39
CA ILE A 98 3.89 13.72 -5.52
C ILE A 98 4.16 13.35 -6.97
N ALA A 99 5.17 12.51 -7.20
CA ALA A 99 5.35 11.80 -8.46
C ALA A 99 4.72 10.40 -8.34
N ALA A 100 3.64 10.18 -9.08
CA ALA A 100 2.84 8.97 -9.01
C ALA A 100 2.96 8.14 -10.30
N GLY A 101 3.03 6.82 -10.14
CA GLY A 101 3.19 5.79 -11.18
C GLY A 101 3.96 4.60 -10.58
N MET A 102 3.60 3.37 -10.93
CA MET A 102 4.03 2.20 -10.14
C MET A 102 5.22 1.46 -10.78
N TYR A 103 5.19 1.23 -12.09
CA TYR A 103 6.23 0.49 -12.79
C TYR A 103 6.69 1.23 -14.06
N THR A 104 7.96 1.05 -14.43
CA THR A 104 8.50 1.61 -15.68
C THR A 104 8.51 0.61 -16.84
N ASN A 105 8.06 -0.61 -16.60
CA ASN A 105 7.91 -1.68 -17.60
C ASN A 105 6.45 -1.86 -18.04
N ASP A 106 6.17 -2.90 -18.82
CA ASP A 106 4.84 -3.14 -19.39
C ASP A 106 3.79 -3.66 -18.40
N TRP A 107 4.12 -3.86 -17.13
CA TRP A 107 3.12 -4.14 -16.09
C TRP A 107 2.22 -2.94 -15.82
N ASP A 108 2.76 -1.73 -15.95
CA ASP A 108 1.99 -0.50 -15.89
C ASP A 108 1.78 0.03 -17.31
N PRO A 109 0.55 0.01 -17.86
CA PRO A 109 0.28 0.54 -19.19
C PRO A 109 0.30 2.07 -19.23
N ASN A 110 0.28 2.75 -18.08
CA ASN A 110 0.12 4.18 -17.97
C ASN A 110 1.47 4.89 -17.82
N ASN A 111 1.54 6.12 -18.33
CA ASN A 111 2.59 7.04 -17.92
C ASN A 111 2.38 7.52 -16.48
N GLY A 112 3.44 8.05 -15.87
CA GLY A 112 3.37 8.66 -14.56
C GLY A 112 2.77 10.06 -14.60
N THR A 113 2.50 10.60 -13.41
CA THR A 113 1.93 11.94 -13.22
C THR A 113 2.65 12.66 -12.10
N ILE A 114 2.78 13.98 -12.21
CA ILE A 114 2.96 14.83 -11.03
C ILE A 114 1.58 15.26 -10.55
N ALA A 115 1.26 15.00 -9.28
CA ALA A 115 0.04 15.49 -8.65
C ALA A 115 0.38 16.58 -7.64
N ARG A 116 -0.43 17.63 -7.59
CA ARG A 116 -0.32 18.75 -6.65
C ARG A 116 -1.61 18.93 -5.87
N SER A 117 -1.47 19.20 -4.59
CA SER A 117 -2.56 19.56 -3.68
C SER A 117 -2.29 20.95 -3.12
N SER A 118 -3.34 21.69 -2.78
CA SER A 118 -3.27 22.95 -2.01
C SER A 118 -4.06 22.88 -0.70
N ASP A 119 -4.40 21.68 -0.23
CA ASP A 119 -5.23 21.42 0.95
C ASP A 119 -4.73 20.19 1.75
N LYS A 120 -3.41 19.95 1.76
CA LYS A 120 -2.75 18.84 2.47
C LYS A 120 -3.21 17.44 2.01
N GLY A 121 -3.53 17.31 0.73
CA GLY A 121 -3.81 16.04 0.04
C GLY A 121 -5.28 15.69 -0.02
N GLU A 122 -6.19 16.53 0.45
CA GLU A 122 -7.64 16.24 0.39
C GLU A 122 -8.12 16.24 -1.07
N THR A 123 -7.57 17.11 -1.92
CA THR A 123 -7.85 17.16 -3.36
C THR A 123 -6.58 17.32 -4.19
N TRP A 124 -6.59 16.76 -5.41
CA TRP A 124 -5.43 16.70 -6.27
C TRP A 124 -5.71 17.20 -7.69
N GLU A 125 -4.80 18.03 -8.20
CA GLU A 125 -4.68 18.33 -9.63
C GLU A 125 -3.51 17.53 -10.21
N VAL A 126 -3.69 16.96 -11.41
CA VAL A 126 -2.72 16.01 -12.00
C VAL A 126 -2.18 16.51 -13.33
N THR A 127 -0.87 16.36 -13.53
CA THR A 127 -0.17 16.63 -14.79
C THR A 127 0.52 15.35 -15.26
N THR A 128 0.07 14.81 -16.39
CA THR A 128 0.64 13.59 -16.97
C THR A 128 2.01 13.85 -17.60
N LEU A 129 2.98 13.02 -17.27
CA LEU A 129 4.32 13.04 -17.84
C LEU A 129 4.36 12.26 -19.15
N PRO A 130 5.28 12.58 -20.08
CA PRO A 130 5.44 11.81 -21.32
C PRO A 130 6.24 10.51 -21.14
N PHE A 131 6.32 9.98 -19.90
CA PHE A 131 7.05 8.77 -19.53
C PHE A 131 6.51 8.19 -18.21
N LYS A 132 6.91 6.95 -17.89
CA LYS A 132 6.51 6.23 -16.68
C LYS A 132 7.27 6.68 -15.43
N VAL A 133 6.67 6.47 -14.27
CA VAL A 133 7.24 6.70 -12.93
C VAL A 133 7.27 5.35 -12.19
N GLY A 134 8.22 5.15 -11.26
CA GLY A 134 8.55 3.82 -10.74
C GLY A 134 8.43 3.70 -9.23
N GLY A 135 7.25 3.98 -8.67
CA GLY A 135 6.97 3.91 -7.23
C GLY A 135 7.28 2.55 -6.61
N ASN A 136 7.10 1.46 -7.35
CA ASN A 136 7.45 0.09 -6.93
C ASN A 136 8.59 -0.53 -7.76
N MET A 137 9.50 0.28 -8.32
CA MET A 137 10.71 -0.23 -8.99
C MET A 137 11.86 -0.40 -7.97
N PRO A 138 12.97 -1.10 -8.33
CA PRO A 138 14.21 -0.99 -7.55
C PRO A 138 14.63 0.48 -7.40
N GLY A 139 15.36 0.85 -6.35
CA GLY A 139 15.81 2.23 -6.15
C GLY A 139 14.79 3.23 -5.61
N ARG A 140 13.57 2.79 -5.32
CA ARG A 140 12.46 3.63 -4.78
C ARG A 140 12.69 4.22 -3.39
N GLY A 141 13.67 3.69 -2.65
CA GLY A 141 14.10 4.26 -1.36
C GLY A 141 15.04 5.47 -1.50
N MET A 142 15.82 5.55 -2.59
CA MET A 142 16.61 6.75 -2.89
C MET A 142 15.69 7.95 -3.08
N GLY A 143 16.07 9.12 -2.56
CA GLY A 143 15.18 10.28 -2.63
C GLY A 143 15.60 11.51 -1.82
N GLU A 144 14.86 12.60 -1.94
CA GLU A 144 13.62 12.70 -2.73
C GLU A 144 13.88 13.24 -4.14
N ARG A 145 13.28 12.61 -5.15
CA ARG A 145 13.46 12.98 -6.57
C ARG A 145 12.71 14.24 -6.96
N LEU A 146 11.73 14.65 -6.17
CA LEU A 146 10.91 15.83 -6.38
C LEU A 146 11.27 16.85 -5.30
N ALA A 147 11.48 18.10 -5.68
CA ALA A 147 11.79 19.17 -4.74
C ALA A 147 11.16 20.50 -5.17
N VAL A 148 10.71 21.28 -4.19
CA VAL A 148 10.18 22.65 -4.36
C VAL A 148 11.29 23.64 -3.99
N ASP A 149 11.49 24.68 -4.80
CA ASP A 149 12.47 25.71 -4.51
C ASP A 149 12.06 26.50 -3.25
N PRO A 150 12.89 26.52 -2.20
CA PRO A 150 12.55 27.14 -0.92
C PRO A 150 12.41 28.67 -0.98
N LYS A 151 12.88 29.29 -2.07
CA LYS A 151 12.78 30.74 -2.29
C LYS A 151 11.69 31.10 -3.30
N ASN A 152 11.10 30.10 -3.96
CA ASN A 152 10.07 30.30 -4.97
C ASN A 152 9.24 29.04 -5.22
N SER A 153 8.07 28.95 -4.57
CA SER A 153 7.10 27.86 -4.72
C SER A 153 6.65 27.55 -6.15
N GLN A 154 6.87 28.44 -7.12
CA GLN A 154 6.53 28.17 -8.52
C GLN A 154 7.54 27.22 -9.18
N ILE A 155 8.74 27.10 -8.62
CA ILE A 155 9.82 26.29 -9.18
C ILE A 155 9.86 24.94 -8.49
N LEU A 156 9.72 23.89 -9.30
CA LEU A 156 9.91 22.52 -8.85
C LEU A 156 10.87 21.81 -9.79
N TYR A 157 11.64 20.87 -9.27
CA TYR A 157 12.47 19.96 -10.05
C TYR A 157 12.09 18.51 -9.77
N PHE A 158 12.10 17.69 -10.82
CA PHE A 158 11.86 16.25 -10.75
C PHE A 158 12.99 15.49 -11.46
N GLY A 159 13.70 14.65 -10.72
CA GLY A 159 14.68 13.72 -11.25
C GLY A 159 14.02 12.42 -11.72
N ALA A 160 13.96 12.19 -13.03
CA ALA A 160 13.24 11.06 -13.58
C ALA A 160 14.11 9.78 -13.74
N ARG A 161 13.44 8.63 -13.78
CA ARG A 161 14.00 7.30 -14.09
C ARG A 161 14.23 7.13 -15.60
N SER A 162 14.67 5.94 -16.00
CA SER A 162 14.65 5.46 -17.40
C SER A 162 15.42 6.36 -18.39
N GLY A 163 16.45 7.06 -17.91
CA GLY A 163 17.24 8.00 -18.71
C GLY A 163 16.48 9.25 -19.14
N LYS A 164 15.34 9.59 -18.51
CA LYS A 164 14.52 10.75 -18.87
C LYS A 164 15.08 12.07 -18.36
N GLY A 165 16.05 12.02 -17.45
CA GLY A 165 16.84 13.17 -17.00
C GLY A 165 16.09 14.07 -16.02
N LEU A 166 16.52 15.32 -15.93
CA LEU A 166 15.96 16.32 -15.01
C LEU A 166 14.82 17.09 -15.67
N TRP A 167 13.74 17.32 -14.93
CA TRP A 167 12.56 18.07 -15.35
C TRP A 167 12.29 19.23 -14.40
N LYS A 168 11.75 20.33 -14.92
CA LYS A 168 11.50 21.56 -14.18
C LYS A 168 10.08 22.09 -14.45
N SER A 169 9.43 22.55 -13.40
CA SER A 169 8.26 23.42 -13.44
C SER A 169 8.66 24.85 -13.07
N THR A 170 7.95 25.83 -13.63
CA THR A 170 8.02 27.26 -13.21
C THR A 170 6.65 27.86 -12.93
N ASP A 171 5.62 27.03 -12.79
CA ASP A 171 4.21 27.42 -12.60
C ASP A 171 3.53 26.63 -11.46
N GLY A 172 4.32 26.24 -10.44
CA GLY A 172 3.78 25.54 -9.27
C GLY A 172 3.35 24.11 -9.56
N GLY A 173 4.01 23.45 -10.51
CA GLY A 173 3.79 22.05 -10.87
C GLY A 173 2.62 21.85 -11.83
N ALA A 174 2.13 22.92 -12.47
CA ALA A 174 1.09 22.83 -13.50
C ALA A 174 1.64 22.21 -14.79
N THR A 175 2.86 22.59 -15.19
CA THR A 175 3.54 22.02 -16.35
C THR A 175 5.00 21.70 -16.05
N PHE A 176 5.55 20.71 -16.75
CA PHE A 176 6.95 20.31 -16.62
C PHE A 176 7.63 20.26 -17.98
N ALA A 177 8.86 20.78 -18.04
CA ALA A 177 9.73 20.72 -19.20
C ALA A 177 11.06 20.05 -18.86
N LYS A 178 11.65 19.35 -19.83
CA LYS A 178 12.97 18.74 -19.68
C LYS A 178 14.04 19.83 -19.57
N VAL A 179 14.94 19.69 -18.61
CA VAL A 179 16.13 20.55 -18.45
C VAL A 179 17.22 20.01 -19.37
N SER A 180 17.27 20.51 -20.60
CA SER A 180 18.20 19.99 -21.62
C SER A 180 19.68 20.22 -21.30
N SER A 181 20.00 21.20 -20.45
CA SER A 181 21.37 21.45 -19.98
C SER A 181 21.88 20.42 -18.96
N PHE A 182 21.03 19.51 -18.48
CA PHE A 182 21.41 18.40 -17.60
C PHE A 182 21.51 17.09 -18.38
N GLU A 183 22.74 16.65 -18.69
CA GLU A 183 22.98 15.49 -19.56
C GLU A 183 23.25 14.19 -18.79
N ALA A 184 23.57 14.27 -17.50
CA ALA A 184 23.93 13.12 -16.67
C ALA A 184 22.71 12.33 -16.19
N VAL A 185 22.09 11.55 -17.08
CA VAL A 185 20.80 10.90 -16.79
C VAL A 185 20.86 9.64 -15.91
N GLY A 186 22.04 9.28 -15.37
CA GLY A 186 22.26 8.01 -14.67
C GLY A 186 22.37 6.81 -15.62
N THR A 187 23.34 5.94 -15.38
CA THR A 187 23.68 4.83 -16.28
C THR A 187 23.36 3.45 -15.69
N TYR A 188 23.19 3.37 -14.37
CA TYR A 188 23.01 2.11 -13.67
C TYR A 188 21.63 1.47 -13.88
N ARG A 189 21.65 0.14 -14.04
CA ARG A 189 20.50 -0.78 -14.06
C ARG A 189 20.86 -1.97 -13.14
N PRO A 190 19.99 -2.43 -12.23
CA PRO A 190 20.30 -3.58 -11.36
C PRO A 190 20.51 -4.90 -12.11
N GLY A 191 19.84 -5.07 -13.25
CA GLY A 191 19.92 -6.25 -14.10
C GLY A 191 20.31 -5.92 -15.55
N ALA A 192 20.36 -6.96 -16.38
CA ALA A 192 20.58 -6.80 -17.82
C ALA A 192 19.45 -5.97 -18.44
N GLU A 193 19.74 -5.22 -19.51
CA GLU A 193 18.74 -4.36 -20.18
C GLU A 193 17.49 -5.11 -20.69
N THR A 194 17.61 -6.42 -20.93
CA THR A 194 16.49 -7.28 -21.34
C THR A 194 15.62 -7.78 -20.18
N ASP A 195 16.03 -7.56 -18.92
CA ASP A 195 15.23 -7.91 -17.75
C ASP A 195 14.05 -6.95 -17.63
N ALA A 196 12.84 -7.49 -17.57
CA ALA A 196 11.61 -6.69 -17.56
C ALA A 196 11.49 -5.79 -16.33
N TYR A 197 12.09 -6.13 -15.18
CA TYR A 197 11.94 -5.40 -13.93
C TYR A 197 13.26 -4.74 -13.49
N ASN A 198 14.37 -5.47 -13.55
CA ASN A 198 15.69 -4.98 -13.16
C ASN A 198 16.44 -4.30 -14.30
N GLY A 199 15.94 -4.40 -15.52
CA GLY A 199 16.61 -3.89 -16.70
C GLY A 199 16.42 -2.40 -16.95
N ASP A 200 15.62 -1.67 -16.17
CA ASP A 200 15.45 -0.21 -16.35
C ASP A 200 16.52 0.63 -15.62
N ARG A 201 16.87 1.79 -16.19
CA ARG A 201 17.82 2.73 -15.59
C ARG A 201 17.20 3.37 -14.38
N GLN A 202 17.92 3.37 -13.27
CA GLN A 202 17.47 4.00 -12.03
C GLN A 202 17.35 5.52 -12.17
N GLY A 203 18.12 6.13 -13.06
CA GLY A 203 18.01 7.54 -13.39
C GLY A 203 18.58 8.46 -12.31
N LEU A 204 17.86 9.54 -12.03
CA LEU A 204 18.23 10.51 -11.00
C LEU A 204 17.72 10.03 -9.63
N THR A 205 18.45 10.33 -8.56
CA THR A 205 18.21 9.76 -7.22
C THR A 205 17.61 10.78 -6.25
N PHE A 206 18.04 12.03 -6.29
CA PHE A 206 17.49 13.12 -5.47
C PHE A 206 17.66 14.49 -6.15
N VAL A 207 16.90 15.48 -5.66
CA VAL A 207 17.15 16.91 -5.89
C VAL A 207 17.17 17.65 -4.55
N THR A 208 18.22 18.39 -4.26
CA THR A 208 18.38 19.14 -3.00
C THR A 208 18.78 20.60 -3.30
N PHE A 209 17.96 21.55 -2.86
CA PHE A 209 18.30 22.97 -2.93
C PHE A 209 19.23 23.37 -1.77
N ASP A 210 20.17 24.28 -2.03
CA ASP A 210 20.94 24.96 -0.99
C ASP A 210 20.19 26.23 -0.56
N GLU A 211 19.37 26.11 0.49
CA GLU A 211 18.62 27.23 1.08
C GLU A 211 19.50 28.43 1.47
N THR A 212 20.77 28.18 1.74
CA THR A 212 21.73 29.19 2.18
C THR A 212 22.34 29.99 1.02
N SER A 213 22.24 29.47 -0.21
CA SER A 213 22.75 30.13 -1.42
C SER A 213 21.92 31.34 -1.82
N GLU A 214 22.48 32.35 -2.47
CA GLU A 214 21.71 33.54 -2.87
C GLU A 214 20.60 33.20 -3.88
N ALA A 215 19.62 34.09 -4.03
CA ALA A 215 18.65 33.97 -5.12
C ALA A 215 19.21 34.62 -6.40
N VAL A 216 19.10 33.92 -7.52
CA VAL A 216 19.38 34.44 -8.86
C VAL A 216 18.06 34.52 -9.62
N ASN A 217 17.66 35.74 -10.01
CA ASN A 217 16.39 36.00 -10.68
C ASN A 217 15.16 35.42 -9.95
N GLY A 218 15.19 35.47 -8.61
CA GLY A 218 14.08 34.97 -7.79
C GLY A 218 14.02 33.44 -7.65
N ALA A 219 15.10 32.72 -7.94
CA ALA A 219 15.24 31.28 -7.75
C ALA A 219 16.50 30.97 -6.92
N THR A 220 16.50 29.87 -6.16
CA THR A 220 17.68 29.44 -5.40
C THR A 220 18.83 29.14 -6.36
N SER A 221 19.98 29.77 -6.15
CA SER A 221 21.09 29.72 -7.11
C SER A 221 21.79 28.37 -7.14
N ARG A 222 21.96 27.71 -5.99
CA ARG A 222 22.68 26.44 -5.91
C ARG A 222 21.75 25.26 -5.70
N ILE A 223 21.85 24.27 -6.59
CA ILE A 223 20.97 23.09 -6.65
C ILE A 223 21.83 21.86 -6.88
N PHE A 224 21.63 20.81 -6.08
CA PHE A 224 22.32 19.52 -6.20
C PHE A 224 21.38 18.46 -6.75
N VAL A 225 21.89 17.62 -7.64
CA VAL A 225 21.14 16.50 -8.24
C VAL A 225 21.98 15.23 -8.16
N GLY A 226 21.39 14.18 -7.61
CA GLY A 226 21.99 12.84 -7.57
C GLY A 226 21.68 12.02 -8.81
N THR A 227 22.60 11.18 -9.23
CA THR A 227 22.44 10.24 -10.35
C THR A 227 22.84 8.85 -9.92
N ALA A 228 22.11 7.83 -10.38
CA ALA A 228 22.51 6.44 -10.23
C ALA A 228 23.63 6.11 -11.23
N ASP A 229 24.83 6.56 -10.88
CA ASP A 229 26.10 6.31 -11.55
C ASP A 229 27.18 6.21 -10.48
N ASN A 230 27.92 5.10 -10.44
CA ASN A 230 29.00 4.84 -9.49
C ASN A 230 30.34 4.62 -10.21
N THR A 231 30.46 5.16 -11.43
CA THR A 231 31.63 5.00 -12.30
C THR A 231 32.22 6.34 -12.74
N THR A 232 31.38 7.34 -13.00
CA THR A 232 31.82 8.65 -13.51
C THR A 232 31.70 9.73 -12.44
N ALA A 233 30.48 10.17 -12.15
CA ALA A 233 30.12 11.11 -11.11
C ALA A 233 28.65 10.86 -10.73
N SER A 234 28.35 10.92 -9.43
CA SER A 234 27.04 10.61 -8.86
C SER A 234 26.28 11.83 -8.33
N VAL A 235 26.95 12.98 -8.20
CA VAL A 235 26.39 14.25 -7.71
C VAL A 235 26.78 15.39 -8.63
N TYR A 236 25.78 16.14 -9.09
CA TYR A 236 25.93 17.31 -9.95
C TYR A 236 25.39 18.55 -9.24
N VAL A 237 25.94 19.71 -9.59
CA VAL A 237 25.56 21.00 -9.02
C VAL A 237 25.38 22.04 -10.11
N SER A 238 24.37 22.89 -9.94
CA SER A 238 24.25 24.18 -10.59
C SER A 238 24.53 25.27 -9.56
N THR A 239 25.14 26.38 -9.98
CA THR A 239 25.35 27.59 -9.17
C THR A 239 24.67 28.83 -9.77
N ASP A 240 23.88 28.64 -10.83
CA ASP A 240 23.23 29.68 -11.63
C ASP A 240 21.72 29.42 -11.80
N ALA A 241 21.08 28.89 -10.75
CA ALA A 241 19.66 28.56 -10.69
C ALA A 241 19.19 27.56 -11.78
N GLY A 242 20.08 26.61 -12.10
CA GLY A 242 19.82 25.48 -12.99
C GLY A 242 20.02 25.77 -14.48
N ALA A 243 20.71 26.87 -14.83
CA ALA A 243 21.04 27.16 -16.23
C ALA A 243 22.15 26.24 -16.74
N THR A 244 23.22 26.06 -15.95
CA THR A 244 24.32 25.13 -16.24
C THR A 244 24.54 24.15 -15.08
N TRP A 245 25.14 23.00 -15.40
CA TRP A 245 25.34 21.90 -14.48
C TRP A 245 26.73 21.29 -14.68
N GLY A 246 27.38 20.92 -13.58
CA GLY A 246 28.66 20.19 -13.60
C GLY A 246 28.76 19.22 -12.43
N PRO A 247 29.65 18.22 -12.50
CA PRO A 247 29.89 17.32 -11.37
C PRO A 247 30.43 18.13 -10.19
N VAL A 248 30.00 17.79 -8.97
CA VAL A 248 30.62 18.34 -7.75
C VAL A 248 32.07 17.88 -7.71
N ALA A 249 33.01 18.83 -7.57
CA ALA A 249 34.43 18.52 -7.50
C ALA A 249 34.74 17.59 -6.32
N ASP A 250 35.70 16.68 -6.51
CA ASP A 250 36.25 15.77 -5.49
C ASP A 250 35.21 14.85 -4.79
N GLN A 251 34.05 14.65 -5.41
CA GLN A 251 33.01 13.78 -4.87
C GLN A 251 33.46 12.31 -4.78
N PRO A 252 32.90 11.52 -3.85
CA PRO A 252 33.11 10.09 -3.82
C PRO A 252 32.51 9.42 -5.07
N ALA A 253 33.29 8.58 -5.74
CA ALA A 253 32.91 7.99 -7.04
C ALA A 253 32.63 6.48 -7.00
N LYS A 254 32.41 5.88 -5.81
CA LYS A 254 32.31 4.41 -5.65
C LYS A 254 30.88 3.87 -5.53
N PHE A 255 29.94 4.70 -5.13
CA PHE A 255 28.63 4.26 -4.63
C PHE A 255 27.50 5.14 -5.16
N PHE A 256 26.27 4.66 -5.08
CA PHE A 256 25.06 5.42 -5.40
C PHE A 256 24.63 6.27 -4.20
N PRO A 257 24.35 7.57 -4.38
CA PRO A 257 23.85 8.39 -3.29
C PRO A 257 22.36 8.13 -3.09
N HIS A 258 22.02 7.62 -1.91
CA HIS A 258 20.66 7.33 -1.50
C HIS A 258 19.93 8.58 -1.04
N LYS A 259 20.56 9.37 -0.16
CA LYS A 259 19.99 10.61 0.39
C LYS A 259 21.02 11.75 0.35
N ALA A 260 20.51 12.97 0.27
CA ALA A 260 21.26 14.21 0.40
C ALA A 260 20.48 15.21 1.26
N LYS A 261 20.82 15.32 2.55
CA LYS A 261 20.11 16.16 3.52
C LYS A 261 20.93 17.40 3.88
N LEU A 262 20.33 18.58 3.70
CA LEU A 262 20.93 19.86 4.05
C LEU A 262 20.82 20.13 5.56
N SER A 263 21.93 20.48 6.20
CA SER A 263 21.94 21.18 7.49
C SER A 263 22.16 22.67 7.21
N VAL A 264 21.07 23.45 7.25
CA VAL A 264 21.08 24.89 6.93
C VAL A 264 22.01 25.66 7.88
N ALA A 265 21.95 25.35 9.18
CA ALA A 265 22.72 26.02 10.20
C ALA A 265 24.24 25.76 10.07
N GLU A 266 24.63 24.56 9.68
CA GLU A 266 26.04 24.20 9.45
C GLU A 266 26.55 24.57 8.06
N LYS A 267 25.65 24.83 7.10
CA LYS A 267 25.96 24.98 5.67
C LYS A 267 26.66 23.75 5.12
N VAL A 268 26.09 22.58 5.36
CA VAL A 268 26.62 21.29 4.87
C VAL A 268 25.51 20.44 4.28
N ILE A 269 25.87 19.57 3.36
CA ILE A 269 25.00 18.47 2.93
C ILE A 269 25.61 17.17 3.45
N TYR A 270 24.78 16.36 4.10
CA TYR A 270 25.12 14.99 4.45
C TYR A 270 24.57 14.03 3.42
N PHE A 271 25.42 13.09 3.01
CA PHE A 271 25.11 12.09 2.01
C PHE A 271 25.25 10.69 2.58
N THR A 272 24.29 9.83 2.28
CA THR A 272 24.40 8.38 2.46
C THR A 272 24.56 7.70 1.13
N TYR A 273 25.40 6.66 1.12
CA TYR A 273 25.78 5.93 -0.08
C TYR A 273 25.66 4.41 0.13
N SER A 274 25.32 3.71 -0.93
CA SER A 274 25.31 2.24 -1.01
C SER A 274 25.85 1.77 -2.36
N ASP A 275 26.43 0.56 -2.42
CA ASP A 275 26.83 -0.11 -3.66
C ASP A 275 25.66 -0.79 -4.38
N GLY A 276 24.54 -1.00 -3.69
CA GLY A 276 23.25 -1.40 -4.26
C GLY A 276 22.32 -0.20 -4.36
N SER A 277 21.29 -0.27 -5.22
CA SER A 277 20.29 0.80 -5.32
C SER A 277 19.18 0.71 -4.29
N GLY A 278 19.10 -0.38 -3.52
CA GLY A 278 18.01 -0.65 -2.60
C GLY A 278 16.70 -1.08 -3.28
N PRO A 279 15.67 -1.41 -2.49
CA PRO A 279 15.68 -1.36 -1.03
C PRO A 279 16.22 -2.64 -0.37
N TYR A 280 16.43 -3.73 -1.13
CA TYR A 280 16.72 -5.06 -0.57
C TYR A 280 18.22 -5.40 -0.45
N ASP A 281 19.07 -4.70 -1.18
CA ASP A 281 20.51 -4.96 -1.29
C ASP A 281 21.34 -3.89 -0.54
N GLY A 282 22.63 -3.79 -0.89
CA GLY A 282 23.62 -2.93 -0.25
C GLY A 282 24.55 -3.73 0.66
N THR A 283 25.78 -3.94 0.19
CA THR A 283 26.84 -4.70 0.88
C THR A 283 28.05 -3.84 1.26
N GLN A 284 28.15 -2.63 0.71
CA GLN A 284 29.12 -1.62 1.11
C GLN A 284 28.50 -0.24 0.92
N GLY A 285 29.01 0.76 1.63
CA GLY A 285 28.56 2.12 1.48
C GLY A 285 29.45 3.09 2.22
N ALA A 286 28.99 4.34 2.30
CA ALA A 286 29.68 5.39 3.01
C ALA A 286 28.71 6.48 3.48
N VAL A 287 29.18 7.29 4.41
CA VAL A 287 28.51 8.53 4.81
C VAL A 287 29.50 9.68 4.64
N TYR A 288 29.08 10.72 3.94
CA TYR A 288 29.93 11.88 3.66
C TYR A 288 29.28 13.18 4.12
N ARG A 289 30.10 14.11 4.59
CA ARG A 289 29.76 15.51 4.83
C ARG A 289 30.39 16.36 3.71
N TYR A 290 29.59 17.19 3.06
CA TYR A 290 30.05 18.18 2.08
C TYR A 290 29.85 19.59 2.61
N ASP A 291 30.94 20.34 2.72
CA ASP A 291 30.93 21.72 3.21
C ASP A 291 30.62 22.72 2.08
N LEU A 292 29.48 23.41 2.16
CA LEU A 292 28.99 24.29 1.09
C LEU A 292 29.80 25.59 0.91
N THR A 293 30.62 25.93 1.90
CA THR A 293 31.45 27.15 1.86
C THR A 293 32.81 26.86 1.25
N SER A 294 33.45 25.78 1.70
CA SER A 294 34.79 25.39 1.25
C SER A 294 34.80 24.44 0.05
N GLY A 295 33.66 23.79 -0.25
CA GLY A 295 33.56 22.77 -1.28
C GLY A 295 34.26 21.45 -0.92
N LYS A 296 34.51 21.21 0.37
CA LYS A 296 35.29 20.05 0.84
C LYS A 296 34.39 18.87 1.25
N TRP A 297 34.74 17.69 0.74
CA TRP A 297 34.20 16.41 1.19
C TRP A 297 34.97 15.87 2.41
N THR A 298 34.26 15.31 3.37
CA THR A 298 34.82 14.60 4.52
C THR A 298 34.11 13.26 4.68
N ASP A 299 34.88 12.18 4.67
CA ASP A 299 34.36 10.85 4.99
C ASP A 299 34.06 10.78 6.49
N ILE A 300 32.81 10.49 6.82
CA ILE A 300 32.30 10.37 8.18
C ILE A 300 31.66 8.99 8.39
N THR A 301 32.05 7.99 7.60
CA THR A 301 31.45 6.65 7.65
C THR A 301 31.58 6.03 9.05
N PRO A 302 30.48 5.60 9.70
CA PRO A 302 30.52 5.11 11.09
C PRO A 302 31.32 3.84 11.33
N THR A 303 31.54 3.02 10.28
CA THR A 303 32.20 1.72 10.35
C THR A 303 33.19 1.53 9.20
N SER A 304 34.14 0.61 9.37
CA SER A 304 35.18 0.33 8.37
C SER A 304 35.67 -1.12 8.43
N GLY A 305 36.47 -1.54 7.45
CA GLY A 305 37.03 -2.89 7.41
C GLY A 305 35.95 -3.97 7.32
N THR A 306 36.10 -5.03 8.12
CA THR A 306 35.14 -6.16 8.14
C THR A 306 33.80 -5.82 8.79
N ASP A 307 33.70 -4.72 9.52
CA ASP A 307 32.47 -4.27 10.16
C ASP A 307 31.52 -3.54 9.18
N LEU A 308 32.01 -3.21 7.99
CA LEU A 308 31.24 -2.60 6.90
C LEU A 308 30.86 -3.65 5.85
N PHE A 309 29.65 -4.19 5.99
CA PHE A 309 29.07 -5.21 5.09
C PHE A 309 27.66 -4.82 4.62
N TYR A 310 27.37 -3.52 4.63
CA TYR A 310 26.09 -2.92 4.27
C TYR A 310 26.33 -1.54 3.65
N GLY A 311 25.35 -1.04 2.90
CA GLY A 311 25.25 0.36 2.52
C GLY A 311 24.60 1.22 3.63
N PHE A 312 24.40 2.50 3.33
CA PHE A 312 23.63 3.42 4.17
C PHE A 312 22.46 4.01 3.38
N GLY A 313 21.27 3.93 3.96
CA GLY A 313 20.03 4.46 3.39
C GLY A 313 19.59 5.72 4.13
N GLY A 314 18.70 5.55 5.12
CA GLY A 314 18.12 6.65 5.89
C GLY A 314 19.14 7.51 6.63
N ILE A 315 18.94 8.83 6.58
CA ILE A 315 19.69 9.83 7.33
C ILE A 315 18.76 10.96 7.80
N ALA A 316 18.83 11.27 9.09
CA ALA A 316 18.16 12.40 9.70
C ALA A 316 19.17 13.44 10.17
N VAL A 317 18.79 14.70 10.06
CA VAL A 317 19.51 15.87 10.57
C VAL A 317 18.61 16.55 11.59
N ASP A 318 19.13 16.82 12.79
CA ASP A 318 18.39 17.55 13.82
C ASP A 318 18.47 19.07 13.54
N ALA A 319 17.35 19.65 13.10
CA ALA A 319 17.29 21.07 12.78
C ALA A 319 17.45 21.97 14.02
N GLN A 320 17.15 21.48 15.21
CA GLN A 320 17.23 22.24 16.47
C GLN A 320 18.63 22.14 17.10
N LYS A 321 19.40 21.10 16.78
CA LYS A 321 20.75 20.87 17.27
C LYS A 321 21.72 20.58 16.11
N PRO A 322 22.22 21.63 15.44
CA PRO A 322 23.17 21.48 14.35
C PRO A 322 24.40 20.66 14.76
N GLY A 323 24.84 19.75 13.90
CA GLY A 323 25.86 18.74 14.18
C GLY A 323 25.30 17.42 14.70
N THR A 324 24.01 17.33 15.02
CA THR A 324 23.36 16.06 15.37
C THR A 324 22.74 15.38 14.14
N ILE A 325 23.19 14.16 13.86
CA ILE A 325 22.70 13.34 12.76
C ILE A 325 22.52 11.87 13.19
N VAL A 326 21.58 11.19 12.55
CA VAL A 326 21.38 9.73 12.70
C VAL A 326 21.38 9.09 11.32
N VAL A 327 22.06 7.95 11.16
CA VAL A 327 22.10 7.17 9.90
C VAL A 327 21.74 5.71 10.14
N ALA A 328 21.11 5.07 9.17
CA ALA A 328 20.72 3.67 9.20
C ALA A 328 21.46 2.83 8.16
N THR A 329 21.70 1.56 8.48
CA THR A 329 22.24 0.58 7.53
C THR A 329 21.20 0.14 6.49
N LEU A 330 21.66 -0.15 5.27
CA LEU A 330 20.88 -0.64 4.15
C LEU A 330 21.70 -1.68 3.35
N ASN A 331 21.56 -2.98 3.58
CA ASN A 331 20.87 -3.60 4.70
C ASN A 331 21.85 -4.41 5.55
N SER A 332 21.79 -4.22 6.87
CA SER A 332 22.35 -5.21 7.79
C SER A 332 21.28 -6.26 8.09
N TRP A 333 21.26 -7.34 7.31
CA TRP A 333 20.29 -8.42 7.47
C TRP A 333 20.55 -9.29 8.72
N TYR A 334 21.75 -9.22 9.31
CA TYR A 334 22.09 -9.94 10.54
C TYR A 334 23.08 -9.14 11.39
N PRO A 335 22.93 -9.10 12.73
CA PRO A 335 21.80 -9.65 13.49
C PRO A 335 20.51 -8.85 13.33
N ASP A 336 20.63 -7.56 13.03
CA ASP A 336 19.56 -6.56 12.90
C ASP A 336 20.14 -5.34 12.16
N ALA A 337 19.29 -4.41 11.73
CA ALA A 337 19.74 -3.08 11.32
C ALA A 337 20.56 -2.40 12.45
N GLN A 338 21.42 -1.46 12.08
CA GLN A 338 22.14 -0.63 13.04
C GLN A 338 21.82 0.83 12.75
N LEU A 339 21.52 1.58 13.81
CA LEU A 339 21.40 3.03 13.75
C LEU A 339 22.64 3.62 14.41
N PHE A 340 23.22 4.64 13.77
CA PHE A 340 24.36 5.37 14.29
C PHE A 340 23.97 6.81 14.53
N ARG A 341 24.29 7.35 15.71
CA ARG A 341 24.04 8.75 16.08
C ARG A 341 25.35 9.48 16.32
N SER A 342 25.48 10.65 15.72
CA SER A 342 26.55 11.62 15.97
C SER A 342 25.96 12.92 16.52
N THR A 343 26.74 13.63 17.34
CA THR A 343 26.41 14.98 17.86
C THR A 343 27.50 16.01 17.57
N ASP A 344 28.45 15.62 16.71
CA ASP A 344 29.66 16.38 16.34
C ASP A 344 29.91 16.33 14.82
N SER A 345 28.82 16.43 14.06
CA SER A 345 28.81 16.51 12.60
C SER A 345 29.44 15.29 11.90
N GLY A 346 29.35 14.11 12.51
CA GLY A 346 29.87 12.84 12.00
C GLY A 346 31.32 12.53 12.40
N ALA A 347 31.95 13.34 13.26
CA ALA A 347 33.31 13.07 13.71
C ALA A 347 33.38 11.81 14.61
N THR A 348 32.37 11.60 15.45
CA THR A 348 32.22 10.39 16.26
C THR A 348 30.79 9.85 16.22
N TRP A 349 30.65 8.54 16.46
CA TRP A 349 29.38 7.83 16.36
C TRP A 349 29.11 6.93 17.55
N LYS A 350 27.86 6.93 18.01
CA LYS A 350 27.31 5.91 18.92
C LYS A 350 26.43 4.95 18.14
N LYS A 351 26.50 3.67 18.48
CA LYS A 351 25.60 2.61 17.98
C LYS A 351 24.35 2.51 18.87
N ILE A 352 23.19 2.18 18.29
CA ILE A 352 21.96 1.96 19.06
C ILE A 352 21.99 0.61 19.77
N TRP A 353 22.86 -0.30 19.35
CA TRP A 353 23.15 -1.53 20.08
C TRP A 353 24.60 -1.97 19.92
N ASN A 354 25.13 -2.69 20.90
CA ASN A 354 26.44 -3.33 20.85
C ASN A 354 26.31 -4.84 21.05
N TRP A 355 27.36 -5.59 20.75
CA TRP A 355 27.42 -7.00 21.14
C TRP A 355 27.64 -7.11 22.66
N GLY A 356 26.78 -7.86 23.33
CA GLY A 356 26.94 -8.26 24.72
C GLY A 356 28.03 -9.33 24.88
N ALA A 357 28.48 -9.52 26.12
CA ALA A 357 29.48 -10.54 26.45
C ALA A 357 28.99 -12.00 26.18
N ASP A 358 27.69 -12.19 26.06
CA ASP A 358 27.02 -13.45 25.72
C ASP A 358 26.88 -13.67 24.19
N GLY A 359 27.42 -12.76 23.37
CA GLY A 359 27.33 -12.81 21.92
C GLY A 359 25.96 -12.41 21.36
N LYS A 360 25.06 -11.88 22.18
CA LYS A 360 23.74 -11.36 21.73
C LYS A 360 23.76 -9.85 21.57
N VAL A 361 22.77 -9.32 20.87
CA VAL A 361 22.56 -7.87 20.79
C VAL A 361 22.21 -7.33 22.18
N ALA A 362 22.98 -6.34 22.65
CA ALA A 362 22.72 -5.56 23.84
C ALA A 362 22.19 -4.17 23.41
N PRO A 363 20.86 -3.97 23.38
CA PRO A 363 20.25 -2.75 22.87
C PRO A 363 20.35 -1.59 23.84
N GLN A 364 20.55 -0.38 23.31
CA GLN A 364 20.36 0.91 24.00
C GLN A 364 18.93 1.42 23.80
N TYR A 365 17.98 0.52 23.51
CA TYR A 365 16.61 0.84 23.19
C TYR A 365 15.63 -0.20 23.77
N THR A 366 14.38 0.21 23.98
CA THR A 366 13.22 -0.68 24.03
C THR A 366 12.44 -0.55 22.73
N ILE A 367 11.75 -1.62 22.32
CA ILE A 367 10.91 -1.59 21.13
C ILE A 367 9.57 -2.29 21.38
N GLY A 368 8.49 -1.67 20.91
CA GLY A 368 7.14 -2.18 21.01
C GLY A 368 6.30 -1.92 19.77
N ALA A 369 5.07 -2.44 19.79
CA ALA A 369 4.07 -2.23 18.75
C ALA A 369 2.67 -2.19 19.38
N LYS A 370 2.46 -1.30 20.35
CA LYS A 370 1.22 -1.27 21.15
C LYS A 370 -0.06 -1.25 20.32
N ASN A 371 -0.07 -0.48 19.23
CA ASN A 371 -1.25 -0.32 18.36
C ASN A 371 -1.34 -1.38 17.25
N ALA A 372 -0.31 -2.22 17.07
CA ALA A 372 -0.28 -3.33 16.11
C ALA A 372 0.30 -4.58 16.78
N PRO A 373 -0.43 -5.23 17.71
CA PRO A 373 0.14 -6.28 18.57
C PRO A 373 0.67 -7.50 17.80
N TRP A 374 0.10 -7.81 16.63
CA TRP A 374 0.63 -8.83 15.73
C TRP A 374 2.08 -8.57 15.31
N ILE A 375 2.52 -7.31 15.15
CA ILE A 375 3.93 -7.01 14.86
C ILE A 375 4.82 -7.48 16.00
N LYS A 376 4.38 -7.25 17.24
CA LYS A 376 5.12 -7.73 18.42
C LYS A 376 5.20 -9.26 18.43
N THR A 377 4.06 -9.92 18.33
CA THR A 377 3.97 -11.37 18.43
C THR A 377 4.67 -12.10 17.28
N ASN A 378 4.54 -11.59 16.05
CA ASN A 378 4.99 -12.27 14.84
C ASN A 378 6.37 -11.82 14.34
N PHE A 379 6.92 -10.72 14.85
CA PHE A 379 8.24 -10.22 14.45
C PHE A 379 9.14 -9.95 15.66
N LEU A 380 8.75 -9.05 16.57
CA LEU A 380 9.64 -8.62 17.66
C LEU A 380 9.99 -9.71 18.67
N ASP A 381 9.09 -10.67 18.89
CA ASP A 381 9.27 -11.77 19.84
C ASP A 381 9.98 -12.99 19.23
N VAL A 382 10.04 -13.10 17.89
CA VAL A 382 10.50 -14.31 17.19
C VAL A 382 11.65 -14.07 16.21
N ASP A 383 11.91 -12.83 15.79
CA ASP A 383 13.00 -12.44 14.89
C ASP A 383 14.10 -11.67 15.64
N THR A 384 15.31 -11.72 15.11
CA THR A 384 16.45 -10.90 15.56
C THR A 384 16.41 -9.49 14.96
N LYS A 385 15.76 -9.28 13.81
CA LYS A 385 15.68 -8.00 13.08
C LYS A 385 14.61 -7.08 13.67
N LYS A 386 14.79 -6.67 14.92
CA LYS A 386 13.78 -5.93 15.68
C LYS A 386 13.66 -4.49 15.23
N LEU A 387 14.78 -3.81 14.98
CA LEU A 387 14.78 -2.45 14.46
C LEU A 387 14.15 -2.40 13.06
N GLY A 388 14.30 -3.47 12.28
CA GLY A 388 13.66 -3.67 10.99
C GLY A 388 14.68 -3.78 9.86
N TRP A 389 14.20 -3.59 8.64
CA TRP A 389 14.97 -3.68 7.40
C TRP A 389 14.42 -2.72 6.35
N MET A 390 15.16 -2.54 5.25
CA MET A 390 14.85 -1.58 4.19
C MET A 390 14.74 -0.14 4.72
N ILE A 391 15.58 0.24 5.69
CA ILE A 391 15.53 1.57 6.33
C ILE A 391 16.13 2.63 5.41
N GLU A 392 15.33 3.03 4.43
CA GLU A 392 15.62 4.09 3.47
C GLU A 392 15.18 5.46 3.99
N SER A 393 14.11 5.51 4.77
CA SER A 393 13.61 6.74 5.41
C SER A 393 13.97 6.77 6.88
N LEU A 394 14.60 7.84 7.34
CA LEU A 394 14.83 8.09 8.75
C LEU A 394 14.87 9.61 8.95
N GLU A 395 14.01 10.13 9.82
CA GLU A 395 13.74 11.56 9.98
C GLU A 395 13.65 11.94 11.46
N ILE A 396 14.21 13.08 11.81
CA ILE A 396 13.98 13.78 13.09
C ILE A 396 13.00 14.92 12.80
N ASP A 397 11.99 15.10 13.64
CA ASP A 397 11.05 16.21 13.49
C ASP A 397 11.82 17.53 13.61
N PRO A 398 11.81 18.42 12.60
CA PRO A 398 12.54 19.68 12.64
C PRO A 398 12.07 20.62 13.77
N HIS A 399 10.91 20.33 14.39
CA HIS A 399 10.33 21.09 15.49
C HIS A 399 10.51 20.42 16.86
N ASP A 400 11.10 19.23 16.91
CA ASP A 400 11.29 18.45 18.15
C ASP A 400 12.43 17.43 18.02
N SER A 401 13.61 17.73 18.59
CA SER A 401 14.79 16.84 18.60
C SER A 401 14.54 15.45 19.21
N ASP A 402 13.51 15.28 20.05
CA ASP A 402 13.19 13.99 20.68
C ASP A 402 12.24 13.15 19.82
N ARG A 403 11.50 13.76 18.90
CA ARG A 403 10.55 13.09 18.01
C ARG A 403 11.22 12.66 16.70
N TRP A 404 11.09 11.39 16.37
CA TRP A 404 11.74 10.82 15.20
C TRP A 404 10.96 9.62 14.66
N MET A 405 11.10 9.37 13.36
CA MET A 405 10.44 8.27 12.67
C MET A 405 11.34 7.68 11.59
N TYR A 406 11.18 6.39 11.33
CA TYR A 406 11.84 5.71 10.22
C TYR A 406 10.94 4.61 9.63
N GLY A 407 11.01 4.47 8.31
CA GLY A 407 10.24 3.47 7.58
C GLY A 407 10.99 2.14 7.50
N THR A 408 10.25 1.04 7.46
CA THR A 408 10.76 -0.32 7.26
C THR A 408 9.91 -1.04 6.23
N GLY A 409 10.29 -2.28 5.87
CA GLY A 409 9.46 -3.15 5.03
C GLY A 409 8.18 -3.69 5.68
N VAL A 410 7.85 -3.30 6.91
CA VAL A 410 6.63 -3.74 7.63
C VAL A 410 5.86 -2.58 8.25
N THR A 411 6.53 -1.56 8.79
CA THR A 411 5.89 -0.47 9.54
C THR A 411 6.72 0.81 9.55
N ILE A 412 6.16 1.87 10.13
CA ILE A 412 6.89 3.05 10.60
C ILE A 412 7.19 2.85 12.09
N TYR A 413 8.46 2.89 12.45
CA TYR A 413 8.92 2.94 13.84
C TYR A 413 9.37 4.35 14.19
N GLY A 414 9.38 4.67 15.47
CA GLY A 414 9.84 5.96 15.96
C GLY A 414 9.67 6.10 17.46
N GLY A 415 9.88 7.31 17.97
CA GLY A 415 9.72 7.60 19.39
C GLY A 415 9.77 9.09 19.69
N HIS A 416 9.77 9.42 20.99
CA HIS A 416 9.64 10.79 21.52
C HIS A 416 10.68 11.09 22.61
N ASP A 417 11.81 10.38 22.59
CA ASP A 417 12.87 10.49 23.59
C ASP A 417 14.27 10.28 23.01
N LEU A 418 14.47 10.61 21.72
CA LEU A 418 15.72 10.33 20.99
C LEU A 418 16.99 10.86 21.69
N THR A 419 16.92 12.01 22.37
CA THR A 419 18.06 12.63 23.06
C THR A 419 18.50 11.85 24.31
N ASN A 420 17.75 10.86 24.76
CA ASN A 420 18.21 9.90 25.77
C ASN A 420 19.49 9.17 25.32
N TRP A 421 19.65 8.95 24.02
CA TRP A 421 20.86 8.33 23.45
C TRP A 421 22.13 9.13 23.75
N ASP A 422 22.03 10.47 23.76
CA ASP A 422 23.16 11.35 24.06
C ASP A 422 23.64 11.16 25.51
N LYS A 423 22.69 10.87 26.40
CA LYS A 423 22.89 10.64 27.84
C LYS A 423 23.24 9.18 28.17
N ASN A 424 23.42 8.32 27.17
CA ASN A 424 23.56 6.86 27.33
C ASN A 424 22.37 6.23 28.10
N GLN A 425 21.19 6.81 27.94
CA GLN A 425 19.93 6.31 28.45
C GLN A 425 19.19 5.54 27.36
N THR A 426 18.26 4.69 27.74
CA THR A 426 17.48 3.88 26.81
C THR A 426 16.56 4.77 25.97
N VAL A 427 16.52 4.55 24.66
CA VAL A 427 15.56 5.17 23.73
C VAL A 427 14.34 4.28 23.61
N THR A 428 13.15 4.86 23.60
CA THR A 428 11.89 4.12 23.44
C THR A 428 11.47 4.14 21.98
N ILE A 429 11.28 2.96 21.38
CA ILE A 429 10.80 2.80 20.01
C ILE A 429 9.42 2.13 20.04
N GLU A 430 8.47 2.65 19.29
CA GLU A 430 7.15 2.05 19.08
C GLU A 430 6.78 2.06 17.60
N SER A 431 5.92 1.13 17.18
CA SER A 431 5.26 1.22 15.89
C SER A 431 4.30 2.41 15.89
N LEU A 432 4.55 3.39 15.01
CA LEU A 432 3.79 4.64 14.88
C LEU A 432 2.99 4.69 13.57
N ALA A 433 2.65 3.54 12.99
CA ALA A 433 1.98 3.42 11.69
C ALA A 433 0.45 3.30 11.77
N SER A 434 -0.18 3.59 12.92
CA SER A 434 -1.63 3.42 13.06
C SER A 434 -2.40 4.22 12.00
N GLY A 435 -3.26 3.55 11.23
CA GLY A 435 -3.99 4.14 10.10
C GLY A 435 -3.35 3.87 8.72
N ILE A 436 -2.07 3.47 8.67
CA ILE A 436 -1.45 2.94 7.46
C ILE A 436 -1.88 1.48 7.29
N GLU A 437 -2.43 1.13 6.13
CA GLU A 437 -2.86 -0.23 5.81
C GLU A 437 -2.33 -0.54 4.41
N GLU A 438 -1.17 -1.20 4.31
CA GLU A 438 -0.42 -1.30 3.05
C GLU A 438 -0.27 -2.73 2.52
N MET A 439 -0.98 -3.69 3.11
CA MET A 439 -0.90 -5.08 2.68
C MET A 439 -1.53 -5.28 1.31
N ALA A 440 -0.96 -6.19 0.51
CA ALA A 440 -1.60 -6.75 -0.67
C ALA A 440 -2.44 -7.98 -0.27
N VAL A 441 -3.75 -7.90 -0.51
CA VAL A 441 -4.73 -8.93 -0.13
C VAL A 441 -5.05 -9.81 -1.33
N SER A 442 -4.87 -11.12 -1.18
CA SER A 442 -5.02 -12.11 -2.25
C SER A 442 -6.37 -12.85 -2.22
N SER A 443 -6.95 -13.04 -1.03
CA SER A 443 -8.17 -13.81 -0.86
C SER A 443 -8.93 -13.39 0.40
N LEU A 444 -10.26 -13.44 0.33
CA LEU A 444 -11.18 -13.14 1.43
C LEU A 444 -12.19 -14.27 1.60
N ALA A 445 -12.65 -14.51 2.83
CA ALA A 445 -13.80 -15.36 3.13
C ALA A 445 -14.60 -14.84 4.33
N SER A 446 -15.91 -15.07 4.34
CA SER A 446 -16.82 -14.79 5.45
C SER A 446 -17.69 -16.02 5.70
N ALA A 447 -17.61 -16.61 6.91
CA ALA A 447 -18.25 -17.89 7.21
C ALA A 447 -19.59 -17.67 7.95
N PRO A 448 -20.73 -18.19 7.43
CA PRO A 448 -22.05 -17.95 8.01
C PRO A 448 -22.19 -18.59 9.40
N GLY A 449 -22.41 -17.78 10.42
CA GLY A 449 -22.44 -18.19 11.82
C GLY A 449 -21.06 -18.50 12.43
N GLY A 450 -19.98 -18.23 11.70
CA GLY A 450 -18.58 -18.39 12.14
C GLY A 450 -17.83 -17.07 12.09
N SER A 451 -16.54 -17.11 11.75
CA SER A 451 -15.71 -15.91 11.64
C SER A 451 -16.20 -14.97 10.55
N GLU A 452 -16.25 -13.69 10.89
CA GLU A 452 -16.75 -12.63 10.00
C GLU A 452 -15.86 -12.43 8.78
N LEU A 453 -14.55 -12.34 9.00
CA LEU A 453 -13.61 -12.05 7.93
C LEU A 453 -12.31 -12.83 8.14
N LEU A 454 -11.98 -13.65 7.16
CA LEU A 454 -10.69 -14.29 6.97
C LEU A 454 -10.05 -13.64 5.76
N PHE A 455 -8.80 -13.18 5.87
CA PHE A 455 -8.10 -12.66 4.69
C PHE A 455 -6.63 -13.06 4.64
N ALA A 456 -6.23 -13.52 3.46
CA ALA A 456 -4.87 -13.90 3.13
C ALA A 456 -4.12 -12.70 2.54
N THR A 457 -2.88 -12.51 2.97
CA THR A 457 -2.02 -11.40 2.58
C THR A 457 -0.67 -11.87 2.07
N LEU A 458 -0.11 -11.07 1.17
CA LEU A 458 1.31 -11.15 0.86
C LEU A 458 2.13 -10.51 1.99
N ASP A 459 3.38 -10.98 2.14
CA ASP A 459 4.39 -10.63 3.15
C ASP A 459 4.04 -10.90 4.64
N ASN A 460 2.77 -10.85 5.02
CA ASN A 460 2.32 -10.93 6.42
C ASN A 460 1.30 -12.05 6.68
N ASN A 461 1.27 -13.05 5.79
CA ASN A 461 0.46 -14.26 5.91
C ASN A 461 -1.06 -14.03 5.85
N GLY A 462 -1.72 -13.58 6.92
CA GLY A 462 -3.17 -13.33 6.94
C GLY A 462 -3.76 -13.21 8.35
N PHE A 463 -5.06 -12.88 8.42
CA PHE A 463 -5.75 -12.53 9.66
C PHE A 463 -7.19 -13.04 9.73
N THR A 464 -7.69 -13.17 10.96
CA THR A 464 -9.07 -13.56 11.28
C THR A 464 -9.72 -12.50 12.16
N TYR A 465 -10.95 -12.12 11.82
CA TYR A 465 -11.81 -11.26 12.61
C TYR A 465 -13.12 -12.02 12.88
N ASP A 466 -13.49 -12.10 14.15
CA ASP A 466 -14.65 -12.89 14.57
C ASP A 466 -15.97 -12.19 14.26
N SER A 467 -16.01 -10.87 14.33
CA SER A 467 -17.21 -10.07 14.12
C SER A 467 -16.93 -8.72 13.44
N VAL A 468 -17.97 -8.08 12.89
CA VAL A 468 -17.89 -6.71 12.35
C VAL A 468 -17.42 -5.70 13.40
N ALA A 469 -17.74 -5.93 14.68
CA ALA A 469 -17.32 -5.07 15.79
C ALA A 469 -15.81 -5.15 16.08
N ASP A 470 -15.12 -6.17 15.57
CA ASP A 470 -13.68 -6.34 15.74
C ASP A 470 -12.87 -5.72 14.61
N LEU A 471 -13.50 -5.34 13.49
CA LEU A 471 -12.80 -4.74 12.35
C LEU A 471 -12.08 -3.44 12.69
N SER A 472 -12.44 -2.76 13.77
CA SER A 472 -11.76 -1.54 14.25
C SER A 472 -10.63 -1.83 15.25
N LYS A 473 -10.29 -3.09 15.49
CA LYS A 473 -9.28 -3.51 16.49
C LYS A 473 -8.16 -4.26 15.79
N ALA A 474 -6.92 -3.89 16.12
CA ALA A 474 -5.75 -4.61 15.65
C ALA A 474 -5.74 -6.05 16.20
N PRO A 475 -5.47 -7.07 15.36
CA PRO A 475 -5.39 -8.45 15.77
C PRO A 475 -4.15 -8.70 16.64
N GLN A 476 -4.23 -9.68 17.53
CA GLN A 476 -3.12 -10.03 18.42
C GLN A 476 -2.01 -10.80 17.71
N THR A 477 -2.35 -11.53 16.66
CA THR A 477 -1.42 -12.31 15.85
C THR A 477 -1.95 -12.41 14.43
N ALA A 478 -1.05 -12.42 13.45
CA ALA A 478 -1.31 -12.99 12.14
C ALA A 478 -1.40 -14.52 12.23
N TRP A 479 -1.80 -15.18 11.15
CA TRP A 479 -1.82 -16.64 11.06
C TRP A 479 -0.42 -17.22 11.25
N THR A 480 -0.28 -18.11 12.22
CA THR A 480 0.97 -18.81 12.56
C THR A 480 0.77 -20.32 12.54
N ASN A 481 1.84 -21.11 12.71
CA ASN A 481 1.80 -22.58 12.78
C ASN A 481 1.08 -23.26 11.60
N PRO A 482 1.57 -23.09 10.36
CA PRO A 482 2.89 -22.57 10.00
C PRO A 482 2.91 -21.07 9.70
N TRP A 483 4.07 -20.45 9.89
CA TRP A 483 4.37 -19.13 9.33
C TRP A 483 4.90 -19.29 7.90
N TRP A 484 4.24 -18.64 6.95
CA TRP A 484 4.75 -18.42 5.59
C TRP A 484 4.86 -16.92 5.36
N SER A 485 5.77 -16.51 4.48
CA SER A 485 5.81 -15.11 4.04
C SER A 485 4.50 -14.69 3.38
N SER A 486 3.76 -15.59 2.75
CA SER A 486 2.46 -15.24 2.15
C SER A 486 1.51 -16.41 2.20
N SER A 487 0.26 -16.14 2.60
CA SER A 487 -0.87 -16.99 2.23
C SER A 487 -1.58 -16.37 1.03
N VAL A 488 -2.10 -17.21 0.14
CA VAL A 488 -2.69 -16.75 -1.13
C VAL A 488 -4.17 -17.08 -1.30
N SER A 489 -4.68 -18.05 -0.55
CA SER A 489 -6.09 -18.42 -0.60
C SER A 489 -6.56 -19.04 0.72
N VAL A 490 -7.81 -18.77 1.06
CA VAL A 490 -8.48 -19.25 2.29
C VAL A 490 -9.93 -19.62 1.96
N ASP A 491 -10.42 -20.71 2.54
CA ASP A 491 -11.81 -21.15 2.39
C ASP A 491 -12.30 -21.91 3.64
N PHE A 492 -13.61 -22.06 3.79
CA PHE A 492 -14.26 -22.72 4.92
C PHE A 492 -15.23 -23.83 4.50
N ALA A 493 -15.46 -24.77 5.42
CA ALA A 493 -16.46 -25.82 5.28
C ALA A 493 -17.84 -25.30 5.74
N GLY A 494 -18.85 -25.30 4.88
CA GLY A 494 -20.13 -24.62 5.17
C GLY A 494 -21.11 -25.36 6.10
N ASN A 495 -20.93 -26.66 6.34
CA ASN A 495 -21.68 -27.44 7.35
C ASN A 495 -20.96 -27.48 8.70
N ASP A 496 -19.66 -27.16 8.73
CA ASP A 496 -18.87 -27.01 9.95
C ASP A 496 -17.89 -25.84 9.78
N VAL A 497 -18.39 -24.63 10.06
CA VAL A 497 -17.66 -23.38 9.87
C VAL A 497 -16.46 -23.19 10.80
N THR A 498 -16.26 -24.12 11.76
CA THR A 498 -15.02 -24.16 12.54
C THR A 498 -13.85 -24.69 11.72
N LYS A 499 -14.11 -25.46 10.65
CA LYS A 499 -13.09 -26.00 9.77
C LYS A 499 -12.77 -24.98 8.66
N VAL A 500 -11.53 -24.50 8.68
CA VAL A 500 -10.99 -23.55 7.68
C VAL A 500 -9.72 -24.11 7.08
N VAL A 501 -9.48 -23.85 5.80
CA VAL A 501 -8.24 -24.20 5.09
C VAL A 501 -7.59 -22.94 4.53
N ARG A 502 -6.26 -22.88 4.56
CA ARG A 502 -5.47 -21.86 3.85
C ARG A 502 -4.28 -22.48 3.16
N ILE A 503 -3.80 -21.80 2.12
CA ILE A 503 -2.62 -22.22 1.36
C ILE A 503 -1.57 -21.10 1.22
N GLY A 504 -0.31 -21.52 1.14
CA GLY A 504 0.85 -20.65 0.98
C GLY A 504 1.40 -20.61 -0.45
N LYS A 505 2.39 -19.74 -0.67
CA LYS A 505 2.85 -19.34 -2.01
C LYS A 505 4.06 -20.11 -2.55
N ALA A 506 4.90 -20.73 -1.70
CA ALA A 506 6.25 -21.16 -2.10
C ALA A 506 6.47 -22.68 -2.01
N THR A 507 7.24 -23.25 -2.94
CA THR A 507 7.60 -24.68 -2.88
C THR A 507 8.68 -24.95 -1.82
N GLY A 508 8.92 -26.23 -1.50
CA GLY A 508 10.01 -26.68 -0.62
C GLY A 508 9.60 -26.93 0.83
N THR A 509 8.44 -26.45 1.27
CA THR A 509 7.83 -26.77 2.57
C THR A 509 6.32 -27.04 2.39
N PRO A 510 5.63 -27.72 3.32
CA PRO A 510 4.19 -27.90 3.18
C PRO A 510 3.45 -26.56 3.21
N GLN A 511 2.61 -26.34 2.20
CA GLN A 511 1.91 -25.09 1.94
C GLN A 511 0.39 -25.17 2.18
N LEU A 512 -0.10 -26.18 2.89
CA LEU A 512 -1.52 -26.29 3.25
C LEU A 512 -1.66 -26.38 4.77
N ALA A 513 -2.53 -25.56 5.34
CA ALA A 513 -2.81 -25.54 6.76
C ALA A 513 -4.32 -25.53 7.02
N LEU A 514 -4.69 -26.15 8.15
CA LEU A 514 -6.08 -26.31 8.57
C LEU A 514 -6.28 -25.70 9.94
N SER A 515 -7.47 -25.15 10.16
CA SER A 515 -7.99 -24.73 11.45
C SER A 515 -9.23 -25.55 11.77
N SER A 516 -9.47 -25.77 13.06
CA SER A 516 -10.68 -26.39 13.62
C SER A 516 -11.40 -25.46 14.61
N ASP A 517 -11.09 -24.16 14.58
CA ASP A 517 -11.62 -23.13 15.48
C ASP A 517 -11.94 -21.82 14.73
N GLY A 518 -12.28 -21.91 13.45
CA GLY A 518 -12.69 -20.76 12.63
C GLY A 518 -11.52 -19.92 12.09
N GLY A 519 -10.29 -20.42 12.15
CA GLY A 519 -9.09 -19.71 11.71
C GLY A 519 -8.39 -18.95 12.83
N ALA A 520 -8.74 -19.20 14.10
CA ALA A 520 -8.04 -18.62 15.24
C ALA A 520 -6.67 -19.29 15.47
N THR A 521 -6.59 -20.62 15.31
CA THR A 521 -5.35 -21.39 15.35
C THR A 521 -5.24 -22.32 14.14
N TRP A 522 -4.01 -22.70 13.81
CA TRP A 522 -3.71 -23.48 12.59
C TRP A 522 -2.76 -24.64 12.88
N ALA A 523 -2.86 -25.66 12.04
CA ALA A 523 -1.92 -26.78 11.96
C ALA A 523 -1.57 -27.06 10.48
N VAL A 524 -0.27 -27.25 10.21
CA VAL A 524 0.19 -27.63 8.87
C VAL A 524 -0.24 -29.07 8.52
N ASN A 525 -0.74 -29.28 7.30
CA ASN A 525 -1.02 -30.62 6.79
C ASN A 525 0.21 -31.19 6.07
N ASN A 526 1.04 -31.94 6.81
CA ASN A 526 2.24 -32.56 6.27
C ASN A 526 1.98 -33.66 5.22
N ALA A 527 0.77 -34.23 5.15
CA ALA A 527 0.45 -35.26 4.15
C ALA A 527 0.47 -34.70 2.72
N THR A 528 0.36 -33.38 2.56
CA THR A 528 0.34 -32.69 1.26
C THR A 528 1.71 -32.57 0.60
N GLY A 529 2.80 -32.92 1.29
CA GLY A 529 4.15 -32.83 0.74
C GLY A 529 4.64 -31.39 0.62
N THR A 530 5.61 -31.13 -0.26
CA THR A 530 6.30 -29.83 -0.36
C THR A 530 6.37 -29.28 -1.79
N THR A 531 5.73 -29.94 -2.75
CA THR A 531 5.77 -29.55 -4.17
C THR A 531 4.66 -28.58 -4.52
N ALA A 532 3.42 -28.83 -4.10
CA ALA A 532 2.28 -27.96 -4.38
C ALA A 532 2.41 -26.61 -3.66
N ALA A 533 2.20 -25.52 -4.40
CA ALA A 533 2.21 -24.16 -3.87
C ALA A 533 1.34 -23.24 -4.72
N ASP A 534 0.95 -22.10 -4.12
CA ASP A 534 0.25 -21.00 -4.77
C ASP A 534 -1.15 -21.39 -5.33
N GLY A 535 -1.86 -20.45 -5.94
CA GLY A 535 -3.16 -20.67 -6.57
C GLY A 535 -4.34 -20.51 -5.60
N THR A 536 -5.38 -21.34 -5.76
CA THR A 536 -6.64 -21.22 -5.00
C THR A 536 -7.06 -22.53 -4.34
N VAL A 537 -7.81 -22.44 -3.23
CA VAL A 537 -8.30 -23.59 -2.47
C VAL A 537 -9.83 -23.54 -2.30
N ALA A 538 -10.47 -24.71 -2.34
CA ALA A 538 -11.88 -24.90 -2.01
C ALA A 538 -12.07 -26.07 -1.04
N TYR A 539 -12.89 -25.90 0.00
CA TYR A 539 -13.12 -26.89 1.06
C TYR A 539 -14.55 -27.41 1.01
N SER A 540 -14.75 -28.74 0.98
CA SER A 540 -16.10 -29.32 0.94
C SER A 540 -16.96 -28.87 2.11
N ALA A 541 -18.29 -28.88 1.94
CA ALA A 541 -19.23 -28.47 2.97
C ALA A 541 -18.97 -29.12 4.34
N ASP A 542 -18.61 -30.42 4.39
CA ASP A 542 -18.36 -31.15 5.64
C ASP A 542 -16.89 -31.06 6.12
N GLY A 543 -16.00 -30.49 5.30
CA GLY A 543 -14.59 -30.32 5.63
C GLY A 543 -13.77 -31.60 5.51
N ASP A 544 -14.13 -32.48 4.58
CA ASP A 544 -13.46 -33.78 4.37
C ASP A 544 -12.70 -33.85 3.05
N VAL A 545 -12.94 -32.94 2.11
CA VAL A 545 -12.25 -32.88 0.81
C VAL A 545 -11.77 -31.47 0.56
N ILE A 546 -10.48 -31.32 0.27
CA ILE A 546 -9.86 -30.07 -0.15
C ILE A 546 -9.53 -30.20 -1.62
N LEU A 547 -10.01 -29.27 -2.44
CA LEU A 547 -9.62 -29.11 -3.83
C LEU A 547 -8.66 -27.92 -3.91
N TRP A 548 -7.51 -28.11 -4.55
CA TRP A 548 -6.47 -27.10 -4.67
C TRP A 548 -6.05 -26.97 -6.13
N SER A 549 -6.34 -25.81 -6.74
CA SER A 549 -5.81 -25.47 -8.05
C SER A 549 -4.48 -24.74 -7.86
N THR A 550 -3.39 -25.50 -7.97
CA THR A 550 -2.02 -25.01 -7.77
C THR A 550 -1.51 -24.28 -9.01
N LEU A 551 -0.44 -23.48 -8.84
CA LEU A 551 0.26 -22.86 -9.98
C LEU A 551 1.16 -23.86 -10.73
N ASN A 552 1.64 -24.91 -10.05
CA ASN A 552 2.76 -25.72 -10.53
C ASN A 552 2.51 -27.23 -10.67
N GLU A 553 1.49 -27.79 -10.02
CA GLU A 553 1.16 -29.23 -10.03
C GLU A 553 -0.23 -29.51 -10.63
N GLY A 554 -0.92 -28.49 -11.17
CA GLY A 554 -2.29 -28.60 -11.66
C GLY A 554 -3.33 -28.60 -10.54
N VAL A 555 -4.46 -29.27 -10.76
CA VAL A 555 -5.56 -29.35 -9.77
C VAL A 555 -5.47 -30.65 -9.00
N LEU A 556 -5.42 -30.55 -7.67
CA LEU A 556 -5.21 -31.65 -6.75
C LEU A 556 -6.34 -31.74 -5.74
N ALA A 557 -6.65 -32.94 -5.25
CA ALA A 557 -7.57 -33.16 -4.14
C ALA A 557 -6.87 -33.86 -2.98
N SER A 558 -7.10 -33.38 -1.75
CA SER A 558 -6.79 -34.10 -0.51
C SER A 558 -8.09 -34.57 0.13
N ARG A 559 -8.16 -35.85 0.50
CA ARG A 559 -9.33 -36.46 1.14
C ARG A 559 -8.98 -36.85 2.56
N ASN A 560 -9.83 -36.47 3.51
CA ASN A 560 -9.65 -36.73 4.94
C ASN A 560 -8.26 -36.33 5.43
N GLN A 561 -7.80 -35.15 5.00
CA GLN A 561 -6.46 -34.61 5.29
C GLN A 561 -5.30 -35.50 4.78
N GLY A 562 -5.57 -36.43 3.87
CA GLY A 562 -4.58 -37.31 3.26
C GLY A 562 -3.70 -36.64 2.22
N LYS A 563 -2.96 -37.46 1.47
CA LYS A 563 -2.08 -37.00 0.39
C LYS A 563 -2.88 -36.30 -0.72
N LEU A 564 -2.20 -35.42 -1.46
CA LEU A 564 -2.73 -34.81 -2.66
C LEU A 564 -2.74 -35.81 -3.82
N GLU A 565 -3.88 -35.88 -4.51
CA GLU A 565 -4.12 -36.72 -5.68
C GLU A 565 -4.53 -35.86 -6.86
N ASN A 566 -4.03 -36.18 -8.05
CA ASN A 566 -4.39 -35.45 -9.26
C ASN A 566 -5.87 -35.56 -9.59
N VAL A 567 -6.48 -34.42 -9.92
CA VAL A 567 -7.83 -34.33 -10.45
C VAL A 567 -7.73 -33.97 -11.93
N THR A 568 -8.51 -34.64 -12.78
CA THR A 568 -8.52 -34.36 -14.22
C THR A 568 -9.29 -33.08 -14.52
N LEU A 569 -8.62 -31.95 -14.41
CA LEU A 569 -9.06 -30.61 -14.80
C LEU A 569 -7.90 -29.87 -15.48
N PRO A 570 -8.18 -28.86 -16.32
CA PRO A 570 -7.14 -27.97 -16.81
C PRO A 570 -6.35 -27.31 -15.68
N ALA A 571 -5.05 -27.10 -15.85
CA ALA A 571 -4.24 -26.34 -14.90
C ALA A 571 -4.79 -24.90 -14.74
N SER A 572 -4.62 -24.33 -13.55
CA SER A 572 -5.14 -22.99 -13.21
C SER A 572 -6.66 -22.84 -13.39
N SER A 573 -7.42 -23.92 -13.23
CA SER A 573 -8.89 -23.83 -13.22
C SER A 573 -9.35 -22.99 -12.02
N VAL A 574 -10.32 -22.11 -12.26
CA VAL A 574 -11.10 -21.49 -11.18
C VAL A 574 -11.87 -22.60 -10.49
N ILE A 575 -11.86 -22.66 -9.15
CA ILE A 575 -12.52 -23.71 -8.38
C ILE A 575 -13.40 -23.12 -7.28
N ALA A 576 -14.46 -23.84 -6.92
CA ALA A 576 -15.30 -23.55 -5.76
C ALA A 576 -15.93 -24.85 -5.22
N SER A 577 -16.34 -24.85 -3.96
CA SER A 577 -17.12 -25.92 -3.35
C SER A 577 -18.54 -25.44 -3.06
N ASP A 578 -19.50 -26.36 -3.16
CA ASP A 578 -20.82 -26.12 -2.60
C ASP A 578 -20.72 -26.09 -1.06
N LYS A 579 -21.37 -25.11 -0.44
CA LYS A 579 -21.27 -24.88 1.01
C LYS A 579 -22.25 -25.72 1.82
N LYS A 580 -23.14 -26.49 1.19
CA LYS A 580 -24.09 -27.39 1.87
C LYS A 580 -24.07 -28.82 1.36
N ALA A 581 -23.86 -29.05 0.07
CA ALA A 581 -23.74 -30.38 -0.51
C ALA A 581 -22.27 -30.84 -0.57
N ALA A 582 -21.83 -31.61 0.42
CA ALA A 582 -20.40 -31.96 0.61
C ALA A 582 -19.72 -32.67 -0.57
N GLY A 583 -20.47 -33.38 -1.41
CA GLY A 583 -19.93 -34.04 -2.62
C GLY A 583 -19.79 -33.12 -3.83
N VAL A 584 -20.27 -31.88 -3.77
CA VAL A 584 -20.41 -31.01 -4.94
C VAL A 584 -19.29 -29.98 -5.02
N PHE A 585 -18.60 -29.97 -6.15
CA PHE A 585 -17.56 -29.00 -6.49
C PHE A 585 -17.77 -28.46 -7.91
N TYR A 586 -17.32 -27.24 -8.12
CA TYR A 586 -17.43 -26.50 -9.37
C TYR A 586 -16.03 -26.13 -9.85
N ALA A 587 -15.83 -26.17 -11.16
CA ALA A 587 -14.61 -25.66 -11.77
C ALA A 587 -14.88 -24.97 -13.11
N GLY A 588 -14.03 -24.02 -13.47
CA GLY A 588 -14.09 -23.28 -14.73
C GLY A 588 -12.72 -23.12 -15.34
N SER A 589 -12.60 -23.31 -16.65
CA SER A 589 -11.38 -23.02 -17.39
C SER A 589 -11.72 -22.53 -18.79
N LYS A 590 -11.23 -21.34 -19.14
CA LYS A 590 -11.63 -20.63 -20.36
C LYS A 590 -13.17 -20.59 -20.44
N SER A 591 -13.77 -21.11 -21.51
CA SER A 591 -15.23 -21.15 -21.68
C SER A 591 -15.92 -22.39 -21.09
N THR A 592 -15.17 -23.35 -20.54
CA THR A 592 -15.75 -24.64 -20.11
C THR A 592 -16.00 -24.66 -18.61
N PHE A 593 -17.26 -24.90 -18.24
CA PHE A 593 -17.68 -25.12 -16.87
C PHE A 593 -17.77 -26.62 -16.55
N TYR A 594 -17.41 -26.99 -15.32
CA TYR A 594 -17.33 -28.36 -14.86
C TYR A 594 -18.00 -28.53 -13.50
N VAL A 595 -18.64 -29.68 -13.30
CA VAL A 595 -19.28 -30.07 -12.03
C VAL A 595 -18.81 -31.46 -11.61
N SER A 596 -18.46 -31.58 -10.35
CA SER A 596 -18.27 -32.83 -9.63
C SER A 596 -19.43 -33.02 -8.66
N THR A 597 -19.94 -34.25 -8.52
CA THR A 597 -20.92 -34.63 -7.49
C THR A 597 -20.45 -35.79 -6.62
N ASP A 598 -19.18 -36.17 -6.72
CA ASP A 598 -18.57 -37.34 -6.08
C ASP A 598 -17.35 -36.99 -5.20
N GLY A 599 -17.33 -35.77 -4.65
CA GLY A 599 -16.25 -35.31 -3.78
C GLY A 599 -14.95 -35.04 -4.55
N ALA A 600 -15.07 -34.34 -5.67
CA ALA A 600 -13.98 -33.97 -6.57
C ALA A 600 -13.19 -35.19 -7.11
N ALA A 601 -13.83 -36.35 -7.22
CA ALA A 601 -13.19 -37.53 -7.80
C ALA A 601 -13.25 -37.47 -9.34
N THR A 602 -14.38 -37.04 -9.90
CA THR A 602 -14.55 -36.81 -11.33
C THR A 602 -15.29 -35.51 -11.63
N PHE A 603 -14.89 -34.84 -12.72
CA PHE A 603 -15.54 -33.62 -13.20
C PHE A 603 -16.15 -33.84 -14.57
N THR A 604 -17.42 -33.45 -14.72
CA THR A 604 -18.16 -33.52 -15.98
C THR A 604 -18.37 -32.12 -16.53
N LYS A 605 -18.25 -31.96 -17.84
CA LYS A 605 -18.54 -30.67 -18.50
C LYS A 605 -20.03 -30.39 -18.41
N ALA A 606 -20.39 -29.18 -18.04
CA ALA A 606 -21.75 -28.70 -18.05
C ALA A 606 -21.87 -27.47 -18.98
N PRO A 607 -23.03 -27.29 -19.63
CA PRO A 607 -23.21 -26.18 -20.55
C PRO A 607 -23.23 -24.86 -19.78
N LEU A 608 -22.30 -23.98 -20.13
CA LEU A 608 -22.37 -22.55 -19.83
C LEU A 608 -22.72 -21.83 -21.15
N GLY A 609 -23.35 -20.66 -21.08
CA GLY A 609 -23.70 -19.91 -22.29
C GLY A 609 -22.48 -19.46 -23.10
N ASN A 610 -22.69 -18.57 -24.07
CA ASN A 610 -21.62 -18.11 -24.94
C ASN A 610 -20.65 -17.17 -24.20
N VAL A 611 -19.56 -17.73 -23.70
CA VAL A 611 -18.49 -17.04 -22.97
C VAL A 611 -17.13 -17.48 -23.51
N THR A 612 -16.11 -16.64 -23.35
CA THR A 612 -14.73 -17.00 -23.71
C THR A 612 -13.86 -17.25 -22.46
N GLU A 613 -14.26 -16.69 -21.32
CA GLU A 613 -13.49 -16.76 -20.08
C GLU A 613 -14.41 -16.76 -18.84
N ILE A 614 -14.28 -17.81 -18.03
CA ILE A 614 -14.80 -17.89 -16.65
C ILE A 614 -13.74 -17.34 -15.70
N ARG A 615 -14.15 -16.46 -14.78
CA ARG A 615 -13.24 -15.73 -13.87
C ARG A 615 -13.40 -16.12 -12.41
N GLN A 616 -14.63 -16.22 -11.92
CA GLN A 616 -14.91 -16.61 -10.55
C GLN A 616 -16.21 -17.42 -10.47
N ILE A 617 -16.28 -18.32 -9.50
CA ILE A 617 -17.49 -19.06 -9.13
C ILE A 617 -17.79 -18.75 -7.67
N ALA A 618 -18.94 -18.13 -7.39
CA ALA A 618 -19.43 -17.89 -6.04
C ALA A 618 -20.58 -18.86 -5.73
N ALA A 619 -20.40 -19.70 -4.72
CA ALA A 619 -21.46 -20.57 -4.22
C ALA A 619 -22.24 -19.89 -3.08
N HIS A 620 -23.55 -20.09 -3.04
CA HIS A 620 -24.36 -19.56 -1.96
C HIS A 620 -23.92 -20.20 -0.62
N PRO A 621 -23.62 -19.40 0.42
CA PRO A 621 -23.00 -19.94 1.63
C PRO A 621 -23.97 -20.78 2.47
N THR A 622 -25.27 -20.67 2.24
CA THR A 622 -26.30 -21.37 3.03
C THR A 622 -27.30 -22.21 2.21
N GLN A 623 -27.15 -22.29 0.88
CA GLN A 623 -28.10 -22.98 -0.01
C GLN A 623 -27.35 -23.85 -1.00
N ALA A 624 -27.69 -25.15 -1.03
CA ALA A 624 -27.07 -26.09 -1.95
C ALA A 624 -27.48 -25.80 -3.40
N GLY A 625 -26.53 -25.92 -4.32
CA GLY A 625 -26.74 -25.85 -5.77
C GLY A 625 -26.97 -24.46 -6.34
N GLU A 626 -27.00 -23.43 -5.51
CA GLU A 626 -27.11 -22.05 -5.98
C GLU A 626 -25.72 -21.42 -6.14
N ILE A 627 -25.40 -21.01 -7.37
CA ILE A 627 -24.10 -20.46 -7.75
C ILE A 627 -24.22 -19.32 -8.75
N TRP A 628 -23.24 -18.41 -8.70
CA TRP A 628 -23.01 -17.36 -9.69
C TRP A 628 -21.63 -17.53 -10.31
N VAL A 629 -21.54 -17.35 -11.62
CA VAL A 629 -20.30 -17.47 -12.39
C VAL A 629 -20.05 -16.14 -13.09
N SER A 630 -18.98 -15.45 -12.71
CA SER A 630 -18.53 -14.23 -13.40
C SER A 630 -17.69 -14.59 -14.63
N THR A 631 -17.92 -13.86 -15.72
CA THR A 631 -17.33 -14.14 -17.04
C THR A 631 -17.05 -12.86 -17.81
N ASP A 632 -16.35 -12.98 -18.95
CA ASP A 632 -16.21 -11.91 -19.93
C ASP A 632 -17.57 -11.37 -20.44
N ALA A 633 -18.60 -12.20 -20.49
CA ALA A 633 -19.93 -11.85 -20.98
C ALA A 633 -20.91 -11.36 -19.88
N GLY A 634 -20.47 -11.24 -18.63
CA GLY A 634 -21.33 -10.89 -17.47
C GLY A 634 -21.51 -12.07 -16.52
N ILE A 635 -22.66 -12.15 -15.85
CA ILE A 635 -22.90 -13.13 -14.77
C ILE A 635 -23.94 -14.16 -15.19
N PHE A 636 -23.61 -15.42 -14.91
CA PHE A 636 -24.49 -16.56 -15.09
C PHE A 636 -24.90 -17.09 -13.72
N HIS A 637 -26.20 -17.34 -13.52
CA HIS A 637 -26.77 -17.84 -12.28
C HIS A 637 -27.37 -19.23 -12.50
N SER A 638 -27.14 -20.12 -11.56
CA SER A 638 -27.69 -21.48 -11.53
C SER A 638 -28.28 -21.73 -10.15
N THR A 639 -29.41 -22.45 -10.09
CA THR A 639 -30.02 -22.93 -8.85
C THR A 639 -30.06 -24.47 -8.75
N ASP A 640 -29.35 -25.18 -9.64
CA ASP A 640 -29.41 -26.64 -9.76
C ASP A 640 -28.02 -27.32 -9.83
N SER A 641 -27.04 -26.72 -9.15
CA SER A 641 -25.63 -27.14 -9.13
C SER A 641 -24.96 -27.09 -10.51
N GLY A 642 -25.29 -26.08 -11.31
CA GLY A 642 -24.65 -25.78 -12.59
C GLY A 642 -25.10 -26.70 -13.73
N LYS A 643 -26.25 -27.36 -13.61
CA LYS A 643 -26.84 -28.15 -14.72
C LYS A 643 -27.45 -27.22 -15.75
N THR A 644 -28.08 -26.13 -15.30
CA THR A 644 -28.63 -25.09 -16.16
C THR A 644 -28.26 -23.70 -15.64
N PHE A 645 -28.07 -22.76 -16.57
CA PHE A 645 -27.73 -21.37 -16.25
C PHE A 645 -28.69 -20.39 -16.92
N SER A 646 -29.05 -19.35 -16.17
CA SER A 646 -29.67 -18.13 -16.70
C SER A 646 -28.66 -16.97 -16.68
N VAL A 647 -28.63 -16.18 -17.75
CA VAL A 647 -27.83 -14.95 -17.81
C VAL A 647 -28.54 -13.84 -17.03
N LEU A 648 -27.83 -13.17 -16.14
CA LEU A 648 -28.30 -11.93 -15.53
C LEU A 648 -28.11 -10.78 -16.53
N SER A 649 -29.07 -10.61 -17.44
CA SER A 649 -28.91 -9.73 -18.61
C SER A 649 -28.60 -8.25 -18.31
N SER A 650 -28.91 -7.75 -17.11
CA SER A 650 -28.60 -6.40 -16.66
C SER A 650 -27.30 -6.29 -15.84
N SER A 651 -26.57 -7.41 -15.65
CA SER A 651 -25.32 -7.41 -14.88
C SER A 651 -24.22 -6.58 -15.53
N PRO A 652 -23.29 -6.02 -14.73
CA PRO A 652 -22.04 -5.50 -15.26
C PRO A 652 -21.37 -6.53 -16.17
N SER A 653 -21.03 -6.11 -17.39
CA SER A 653 -20.30 -6.94 -18.35
C SER A 653 -18.84 -7.11 -17.94
N ASN A 654 -18.10 -8.06 -18.52
CA ASN A 654 -16.69 -8.30 -18.17
C ASN A 654 -16.49 -8.41 -16.64
N ALA A 655 -17.32 -9.23 -15.99
CA ALA A 655 -17.38 -9.34 -14.55
C ALA A 655 -16.09 -10.02 -14.03
N HIS A 656 -15.25 -9.27 -13.35
CA HIS A 656 -13.95 -9.72 -12.83
C HIS A 656 -14.12 -10.57 -11.57
N ALA A 657 -15.02 -10.16 -10.68
CA ALA A 657 -15.32 -10.85 -9.45
C ALA A 657 -16.82 -10.83 -9.16
N VAL A 658 -17.32 -11.85 -8.47
CA VAL A 658 -18.69 -11.93 -7.97
C VAL A 658 -18.68 -12.49 -6.55
N SER A 659 -19.50 -11.90 -5.68
CA SER A 659 -19.70 -12.38 -4.32
C SER A 659 -21.16 -12.24 -3.89
N VAL A 660 -21.52 -13.02 -2.86
CA VAL A 660 -22.86 -13.09 -2.28
C VAL A 660 -22.72 -12.76 -0.80
N GLY A 661 -23.52 -11.82 -0.31
CA GLY A 661 -23.54 -11.44 1.10
C GLY A 661 -24.95 -11.23 1.60
N LYS A 662 -25.14 -11.22 2.92
CA LYS A 662 -26.45 -11.05 3.53
C LYS A 662 -27.01 -9.67 3.19
N GLY A 663 -28.26 -9.63 2.75
CA GLY A 663 -29.04 -8.41 2.54
C GLY A 663 -30.03 -8.18 3.68
N ASP A 664 -30.97 -7.27 3.47
CA ASP A 664 -32.04 -7.02 4.44
C ASP A 664 -32.99 -8.22 4.58
N GLY A 665 -33.42 -8.51 5.82
CA GLY A 665 -34.35 -9.60 6.11
C GLY A 665 -33.78 -10.98 5.77
N THR A 666 -34.40 -11.66 4.82
CA THR A 666 -33.96 -13.00 4.33
C THR A 666 -33.29 -12.94 2.96
N ALA A 667 -33.09 -11.73 2.41
CA ALA A 667 -32.48 -11.55 1.10
C ALA A 667 -30.96 -11.73 1.15
N TRP A 668 -30.38 -12.02 -0.01
CA TRP A 668 -28.94 -12.01 -0.26
C TRP A 668 -28.64 -11.00 -1.35
N ASN A 669 -27.62 -10.19 -1.10
CA ASN A 669 -27.10 -9.22 -2.04
C ASN A 669 -26.01 -9.85 -2.92
N LEU A 670 -25.93 -9.40 -4.18
CA LEU A 670 -24.82 -9.69 -5.07
C LEU A 670 -23.90 -8.47 -5.15
N TYR A 671 -22.59 -8.71 -5.12
CA TYR A 671 -21.55 -7.70 -5.29
C TYR A 671 -20.63 -8.10 -6.43
N VAL A 672 -20.32 -7.17 -7.33
CA VAL A 672 -19.62 -7.47 -8.58
C VAL A 672 -18.66 -6.36 -8.98
N PHE A 673 -17.42 -6.73 -9.27
CA PHE A 673 -16.52 -5.88 -10.05
C PHE A 673 -16.74 -6.12 -11.54
N GLY A 674 -17.05 -5.08 -12.31
CA GLY A 674 -17.26 -5.20 -13.74
C GLY A 674 -17.58 -3.88 -14.44
N ASN A 675 -17.91 -3.96 -15.72
CA ASN A 675 -18.27 -2.83 -16.57
C ASN A 675 -19.78 -2.57 -16.48
N GLY A 676 -20.18 -1.60 -15.64
CA GLY A 676 -21.57 -1.15 -15.52
C GLY A 676 -21.79 0.26 -16.06
N SER A 677 -22.90 0.89 -15.66
CA SER A 677 -23.32 2.20 -16.18
C SER A 677 -22.34 3.34 -15.86
N GLU A 678 -21.63 3.25 -14.73
CA GLU A 678 -20.66 4.23 -14.26
C GLU A 678 -19.22 3.81 -14.59
N GLY A 679 -19.04 2.86 -15.52
CA GLY A 679 -17.74 2.32 -15.91
C GLY A 679 -17.32 1.10 -15.10
N LYS A 680 -16.01 0.87 -15.04
CA LYS A 680 -15.37 -0.24 -14.32
C LYS A 680 -15.33 0.02 -12.83
N LYS A 681 -16.27 -0.58 -12.09
CA LYS A 681 -16.47 -0.32 -10.65
C LYS A 681 -17.03 -1.53 -9.91
N LEU A 682 -17.17 -1.39 -8.60
CA LEU A 682 -17.98 -2.27 -7.75
C LEU A 682 -19.47 -1.89 -7.82
N TYR A 683 -20.30 -2.86 -8.17
CA TYR A 683 -21.75 -2.75 -8.20
C TYR A 683 -22.40 -3.70 -7.20
N GLY A 684 -23.51 -3.26 -6.62
CA GLY A 684 -24.35 -4.06 -5.74
C GLY A 684 -25.76 -4.29 -6.31
N SER A 685 -26.35 -5.45 -6.03
CA SER A 685 -27.75 -5.79 -6.32
C SER A 685 -28.41 -6.44 -5.11
N ALA A 686 -29.62 -6.00 -4.73
CA ALA A 686 -30.44 -6.59 -3.66
C ALA A 686 -31.70 -7.32 -4.16
N ASP A 687 -31.82 -7.51 -5.48
CA ASP A 687 -32.99 -8.09 -6.14
C ASP A 687 -32.63 -9.30 -7.02
N GLY A 688 -31.59 -10.04 -6.62
CA GLY A 688 -31.13 -11.24 -7.33
C GLY A 688 -30.45 -10.94 -8.67
N GLY A 689 -29.94 -9.72 -8.85
CA GLY A 689 -29.25 -9.30 -10.07
C GLY A 689 -30.14 -8.68 -11.14
N ALA A 690 -31.38 -8.33 -10.81
CA ALA A 690 -32.28 -7.65 -11.73
C ALA A 690 -31.89 -6.18 -11.93
N THR A 691 -31.46 -5.49 -10.88
CA THR A 691 -30.92 -4.13 -10.93
C THR A 691 -29.58 -4.01 -10.20
N TRP A 692 -28.74 -3.09 -10.67
CA TRP A 692 -27.37 -2.89 -10.17
C TRP A 692 -27.14 -1.42 -9.87
N VAL A 693 -26.45 -1.15 -8.76
CA VAL A 693 -26.13 0.20 -8.28
C VAL A 693 -24.63 0.31 -8.04
N ASP A 694 -24.02 1.42 -8.49
CA ASP A 694 -22.64 1.76 -8.12
C ASP A 694 -22.56 1.99 -6.60
N ILE A 695 -21.78 1.16 -5.90
CA ILE A 695 -21.55 1.27 -4.46
C ILE A 695 -20.13 1.73 -4.12
N GLN A 696 -19.26 1.86 -5.13
CA GLN A 696 -17.90 2.38 -5.00
C GLN A 696 -17.86 3.92 -5.03
N GLY A 697 -18.61 4.53 -5.95
CA GLY A 697 -18.58 5.97 -6.19
C GLY A 697 -17.24 6.46 -6.67
N SER A 698 -16.65 7.38 -5.91
CA SER A 698 -15.32 7.96 -6.19
C SER A 698 -14.21 7.38 -5.33
N TYR A 699 -14.48 6.33 -4.55
CA TYR A 699 -13.44 5.68 -3.75
C TYR A 699 -12.53 4.82 -4.66
N SER A 700 -11.25 4.80 -4.32
CA SER A 700 -10.19 4.12 -5.07
C SER A 700 -9.99 2.71 -4.55
N PHE A 701 -10.05 1.73 -5.45
CA PHE A 701 -9.68 0.32 -5.17
C PHE A 701 -8.46 -0.13 -6.00
N GLY A 702 -7.81 0.78 -6.73
CA GLY A 702 -6.78 0.44 -7.69
C GLY A 702 -7.34 -0.33 -8.88
N ALA A 703 -6.59 -1.34 -9.34
CA ALA A 703 -7.00 -2.21 -10.43
C ALA A 703 -8.07 -3.19 -9.94
N ILE A 704 -9.29 -3.10 -10.48
CA ILE A 704 -10.43 -3.87 -9.95
C ILE A 704 -10.36 -5.36 -10.31
N ASP A 705 -9.57 -5.71 -11.32
CA ASP A 705 -9.35 -7.09 -11.76
C ASP A 705 -8.37 -7.86 -10.87
N GLY A 706 -7.58 -7.15 -10.06
CA GLY A 706 -6.72 -7.71 -9.02
C GLY A 706 -7.30 -7.63 -7.61
N ALA A 707 -8.52 -7.11 -7.44
CA ALA A 707 -9.15 -6.95 -6.12
C ALA A 707 -9.89 -8.22 -5.68
N ALA A 708 -9.74 -8.59 -4.41
CA ALA A 708 -10.54 -9.64 -3.78
C ALA A 708 -11.88 -9.06 -3.29
N LEU A 709 -12.96 -9.84 -3.35
CA LEU A 709 -14.31 -9.37 -3.01
C LEU A 709 -15.07 -10.42 -2.19
N VAL A 710 -15.57 -10.05 -1.02
CA VAL A 710 -16.52 -10.88 -0.26
C VAL A 710 -17.63 -10.05 0.38
N GLY A 711 -18.88 -10.47 0.22
CA GLY A 711 -20.00 -9.98 1.03
C GLY A 711 -20.02 -10.67 2.40
N SER A 712 -20.39 -9.97 3.46
CA SER A 712 -20.54 -10.59 4.78
C SER A 712 -21.61 -11.69 4.73
N ALA A 713 -21.29 -12.86 5.29
CA ALA A 713 -22.26 -13.94 5.45
C ALA A 713 -23.06 -13.82 6.77
N ASN A 714 -22.69 -12.89 7.66
CA ASN A 714 -23.30 -12.75 8.99
C ASN A 714 -24.12 -11.46 9.13
N GLU A 715 -23.62 -10.36 8.60
CA GLU A 715 -24.17 -9.02 8.77
C GLU A 715 -24.74 -8.45 7.47
N ALA A 716 -25.94 -7.88 7.58
CA ALA A 716 -26.65 -7.37 6.41
C ALA A 716 -25.93 -6.16 5.81
N ASN A 717 -25.83 -6.15 4.48
CA ASN A 717 -25.31 -5.05 3.67
C ASN A 717 -23.84 -4.69 3.94
N VAL A 718 -23.06 -5.61 4.51
CA VAL A 718 -21.61 -5.45 4.68
C VAL A 718 -20.88 -6.10 3.52
N VAL A 719 -19.87 -5.41 2.99
CA VAL A 719 -19.02 -5.88 1.88
C VAL A 719 -17.56 -5.51 2.15
N TYR A 720 -16.65 -6.39 1.73
CA TYR A 720 -15.21 -6.28 1.89
C TYR A 720 -14.50 -6.33 0.54
N VAL A 721 -13.53 -5.45 0.35
CA VAL A 721 -12.66 -5.37 -0.82
C VAL A 721 -11.22 -5.50 -0.37
N GLY A 722 -10.55 -6.56 -0.78
CA GLY A 722 -9.12 -6.76 -0.60
C GLY A 722 -8.40 -6.06 -1.74
N THR A 723 -7.46 -5.19 -1.41
CA THR A 723 -6.74 -4.36 -2.38
C THR A 723 -5.26 -4.74 -2.47
N ASN A 724 -4.59 -4.30 -3.52
CA ASN A 724 -3.14 -4.40 -3.66
C ASN A 724 -2.49 -3.11 -3.14
N GLY A 725 -2.15 -3.07 -1.84
CA GLY A 725 -1.45 -1.95 -1.22
C GLY A 725 -2.31 -1.06 -0.32
N ARG A 726 -3.60 -1.33 -0.17
CA ARG A 726 -4.47 -0.60 0.77
C ARG A 726 -5.16 -1.51 1.79
N GLY A 727 -4.69 -2.74 1.98
CA GLY A 727 -5.28 -3.72 2.89
C GLY A 727 -6.71 -4.11 2.50
N VAL A 728 -7.54 -4.42 3.50
CA VAL A 728 -8.97 -4.69 3.29
C VAL A 728 -9.77 -3.41 3.58
N MET A 729 -10.61 -3.03 2.62
CA MET A 729 -11.60 -1.98 2.79
C MET A 729 -12.98 -2.60 3.02
N HIS A 730 -13.84 -1.94 3.76
CA HIS A 730 -15.20 -2.38 4.02
C HIS A 730 -16.19 -1.22 4.04
N SER A 731 -17.45 -1.55 3.77
CA SER A 731 -18.58 -0.64 3.92
C SER A 731 -19.81 -1.37 4.43
N SER A 732 -20.74 -0.63 5.01
CA SER A 732 -22.07 -1.10 5.39
C SER A 732 -23.10 -0.10 4.85
N CYS A 733 -23.80 -0.47 3.78
CA CYS A 733 -24.75 0.43 3.12
C CYS A 733 -25.90 -0.37 2.44
N PRO A 734 -27.17 -0.02 2.69
CA PRO A 734 -28.29 -0.69 2.02
C PRO A 734 -28.23 -0.49 0.50
N ILE A 735 -28.41 -1.58 -0.25
CA ILE A 735 -28.54 -1.53 -1.71
C ILE A 735 -30.02 -1.26 -2.04
N SER A 736 -30.31 -0.02 -2.42
CA SER A 736 -31.69 0.37 -2.71
C SER A 736 -32.17 -0.11 -4.09
N ASN A 737 -33.26 -0.88 -4.11
CA ASN A 737 -33.95 -1.27 -5.34
C ASN A 737 -34.54 -0.03 -6.04
N SER A 738 -34.25 0.14 -7.33
CA SER A 738 -34.56 1.35 -8.11
C SER A 738 -36.04 1.50 -8.53
N THR A 739 -37.01 1.09 -7.70
CA THR A 739 -38.45 1.19 -8.04
C THR A 739 -39.30 2.04 -7.11
N ALA A 740 -38.76 2.57 -6.01
CA ALA A 740 -39.50 3.49 -5.16
C ALA A 740 -39.28 4.95 -5.60
N ALA A 741 -40.30 5.57 -6.21
CA ALA A 741 -40.37 7.03 -6.31
C ALA A 741 -40.23 7.64 -4.90
N PRO A 742 -39.43 8.70 -4.71
CA PRO A 742 -39.23 9.26 -3.38
C PRO A 742 -40.55 9.81 -2.83
N ALA A 743 -40.96 9.33 -1.65
CA ALA A 743 -41.98 10.00 -0.87
C ALA A 743 -41.46 11.40 -0.53
N ALA A 744 -42.23 12.43 -0.86
CA ALA A 744 -41.90 13.82 -0.56
C ALA A 744 -41.67 13.99 0.94
N SER A 745 -40.42 14.26 1.33
CA SER A 745 -40.08 14.62 2.70
C SER A 745 -40.61 16.04 2.98
N PRO A 746 -41.31 16.30 4.10
CA PRO A 746 -41.82 17.63 4.40
C PRO A 746 -40.64 18.57 4.67
N ALA A 747 -40.61 19.69 3.95
CA ALA A 747 -39.56 20.69 4.03
C ALA A 747 -39.30 21.12 5.48
N ARG A 748 -38.10 20.83 6.00
CA ARG A 748 -37.58 21.46 7.22
C ARG A 748 -37.40 22.96 6.93
N ARG A 749 -38.28 23.79 7.51
CA ARG A 749 -38.06 25.24 7.62
C ARG A 749 -36.75 25.48 8.37
N GLN A 750 -35.71 25.92 7.65
CA GLN A 750 -34.54 26.53 8.27
C GLN A 750 -34.95 27.86 8.92
N LEU A 751 -34.94 27.89 10.25
CA LEU A 751 -34.95 29.13 11.01
C LEU A 751 -33.62 29.86 10.77
N ARG A 752 -33.67 30.96 10.03
CA ARG A 752 -32.57 31.91 9.89
C ARG A 752 -32.27 32.53 11.26
N SER A 753 -31.10 32.27 11.83
CA SER A 753 -30.57 33.04 12.94
C SER A 753 -30.21 34.44 12.47
N ARG A 754 -30.78 35.46 13.12
CA ARG A 754 -30.42 36.88 12.94
C ARG A 754 -29.12 37.18 13.69
N PRO A 755 -28.24 38.07 13.19
CA PRO A 755 -27.07 38.52 13.93
C PRO A 755 -27.50 39.52 15.01
N MET A 756 -27.07 39.29 16.26
CA MET A 756 -27.26 40.23 17.37
C MET A 756 -26.30 41.41 17.21
N ARG A 757 -26.86 42.63 17.12
CA ARG A 757 -26.12 43.90 17.20
C ARG A 757 -25.78 44.19 18.66
N PHE A 758 -24.52 44.53 18.91
CA PHE A 758 -24.07 45.17 20.15
C PHE A 758 -24.67 46.57 20.27
N GLY A 759 -25.29 46.87 21.42
CA GLY A 759 -25.77 48.19 21.82
C GLY A 759 -25.38 48.49 23.27
N ARG A 760 -24.68 49.61 23.47
CA ARG A 760 -24.21 50.17 24.74
C ARG A 760 -25.36 50.61 25.68
N ALA A 761 -25.17 50.38 26.99
CA ALA A 761 -25.54 51.27 28.12
C ALA A 761 -24.76 50.76 29.36
N ILE A 762 -23.71 51.42 29.87
CA ILE A 762 -23.67 52.57 30.80
C ILE A 762 -24.24 52.27 32.21
N HIS A 763 -23.33 52.37 33.20
CA HIS A 763 -23.45 52.77 34.63
C HIS A 763 -23.39 51.73 35.79
N ASN A 764 -22.24 51.81 36.48
CA ASN A 764 -22.02 52.04 37.92
C ASN A 764 -21.95 50.90 38.97
N LYS A 765 -20.75 50.89 39.60
CA LYS A 765 -20.43 50.93 41.05
C LYS A 765 -20.19 49.62 41.85
N HIS A 766 -18.93 49.57 42.31
CA HIS A 766 -18.40 49.21 43.65
C HIS A 766 -18.17 47.74 44.07
N MET A 767 -16.92 47.54 44.55
CA MET A 767 -16.41 46.76 45.70
C MET A 767 -17.09 45.41 45.97
N HIS A 768 -16.40 44.28 45.93
CA HIS A 768 -15.23 43.90 46.73
C HIS A 768 -14.46 42.76 46.06
#